data_AF-A0A3E2HG52-F1
#
_entry.id   AF-A0A3E2HG52-F1
#
_cell.length_a   1.000
_cell.length_b   1.000
_cell.length_c   1.000
_cell.angle_alpha   90.00
_cell.angle_beta   90.00
_cell.angle_gamma   90.00
#
_symmetry.space_group_name_H-M   'P 1'
#
loop_
_entity.id
_entity.type
_entity.pdbx_description
1 polymer ?
#
loop_
_entity_poly.entity_id
_entity_poly.type
_entity_poly.pdbx_seq_one_letter_code
_entity_poly.pdbx_strand_id
1 'polypeptide(L)'
;MSPSAHNETYKNGHDVIMNGSGGNDVENVVVVGAGPAGLMLASNLARYGIKPVVVDDRSDKTTTGRADGLQPKTIETLKQLGLADSLIRQGVKIFDICFWNSTPTTPMHRTRREVHYPPEVDVKDPYILLCHQGMIEDLFIEDLRERGVEVTRSSPFDHYTGSNFKEPLEIVCNDTISGSQKVLQAKYLVGCDGARSKVRSSIPGAVMLGDVARAPWGVLDGVIETDFPDLWSKVIIHSEEEGTILCIPRERNMTRLYIELNAGMHEMLSSEAASQEFVMKKAQEIIAPFSLTWKSVEWFSVYKVGQRVANRFTDDIDRVFITGDAAHTHSPKAAQGMNVSMHDAFNLSWKLNLAIRGLALPSLLSTYSHERRKIAQDLINFDFEHANAFAEGDSKALAANFAANIAFISGIGASYAPNVLNIESPNTGGCLRSGALLLQARVTRYIDANPVDIQLDIPMLGQFRVFFFTRNPHASSAFLTTVSSHLTSTNSVLGRASLAASHSYTILNTPAPDSDGFSQPQRYTAVSKLFTPALITTISKEEVEIADLPPMLRESRWTFYLDDVPGEKQTCTDKWVGGCSEDEVVVVNVRPDGYVGAIGRWTNGEAAKACDYLDAYYGGFLMGEAPVKVTVSSWERIAESKQAIREAAVAPYLLAANPATDPITDINDVEELAELLSSGKLKAEEVILAYIKKAAVAHKATNCLTEICFEAAIQRARTLDKYYQDHGKTIGPLHGIPITLKDQFNIKGLDTTLGYVNMAFKPAEDDAVVVKILQDLGAVMIAKSNLPQSIMWCETENPLFGLTTNPRNASFTPGGSTGGEGALLSLKASIVGWGTDIGGSIRIPSSINGLYGFKPSSARMPYQGVPVSTEGQEHVPSSIGPMTRSLSSITTITKAVINAEPWLLDPKVVPIPWRDSIYHEVQSRPLVIGIITDDGVIKPHPPIERALRELAAKLKVAGHEVINWEPSLNKECVAIMDKFYTADGGEDIRRAVKAGGEPFLPHVEALINRGKPISVFEYWQLNKEKIAAQKAYLDKWNSTRGPVSGRVVDILLTPTMPHSAVPHRTTRWVGYTKVWNVLDYTALSFPVDTISIEKDPVPSPPYEPRSDLDAFNWKLYDPVAMNGHPVGLQIVGRRFDEEKVLGAAKVIEEVMKKY
;
A
#
# COMPACT_ATOMS: atom_id res chain seq x y z
N MET A 1 7.77 -9.21 -59.47
CA MET A 1 9.20 -8.85 -59.63
C MET A 1 9.31 -7.34 -59.49
N SER A 2 10.19 -6.86 -58.60
CA SER A 2 10.59 -5.45 -58.34
C SER A 2 10.91 -4.64 -59.62
N PRO A 3 11.13 -3.30 -59.62
CA PRO A 3 11.51 -2.40 -58.51
C PRO A 3 10.96 -0.93 -58.56
N SER A 4 11.50 -0.12 -57.64
CA SER A 4 11.85 1.32 -57.70
C SER A 4 11.00 2.36 -56.96
N ALA A 5 11.71 3.02 -56.04
CA ALA A 5 11.38 4.12 -55.15
C ALA A 5 10.99 5.44 -55.84
N HIS A 6 10.12 6.21 -55.18
CA HIS A 6 10.43 7.52 -54.58
C HIS A 6 9.12 8.21 -54.19
N ASN A 7 8.98 8.55 -52.90
CA ASN A 7 8.00 9.52 -52.42
C ASN A 7 8.67 10.36 -51.33
N GLU A 8 8.90 11.63 -51.66
CA GLU A 8 9.22 12.77 -50.81
C GLU A 8 8.11 13.80 -51.10
N THR A 9 7.60 14.67 -50.25
CA THR A 9 8.01 15.23 -48.96
C THR A 9 6.81 16.06 -48.45
N TYR A 10 6.63 16.22 -47.13
CA TYR A 10 6.63 17.53 -46.44
C TYR A 10 6.38 17.37 -44.92
N LYS A 11 7.49 17.55 -44.18
CA LYS A 11 7.72 18.11 -42.84
C LYS A 11 6.53 18.32 -41.88
N ASN A 12 6.66 17.78 -40.66
CA ASN A 12 6.68 18.58 -39.43
C ASN A 12 7.19 17.77 -38.20
N GLY A 13 8.18 18.35 -37.51
CA GLY A 13 8.35 18.28 -36.05
C GLY A 13 8.91 16.98 -35.45
N HIS A 14 10.23 16.88 -35.38
CA HIS A 14 10.90 16.10 -34.34
C HIS A 14 10.64 16.75 -32.98
N ASP A 15 10.08 16.02 -32.01
CA ASP A 15 10.40 16.26 -30.61
C ASP A 15 11.09 15.00 -30.06
N VAL A 16 12.40 15.15 -29.95
CA VAL A 16 13.30 14.32 -29.15
C VAL A 16 12.82 14.41 -27.71
N ILE A 17 12.55 13.27 -27.07
CA ILE A 17 12.37 13.22 -25.62
C ILE A 17 13.74 13.50 -24.99
N MET A 18 14.07 14.79 -24.86
CA MET A 18 15.11 15.29 -23.98
C MET A 18 14.56 15.18 -22.56
N ASN A 19 15.01 14.18 -21.81
CA ASN A 19 14.95 14.22 -20.36
C ASN A 19 15.83 15.37 -19.87
N GLY A 20 15.19 16.48 -19.49
CA GLY A 20 15.85 17.68 -18.98
C GLY A 20 14.95 18.46 -18.02
N SER A 21 15.14 18.19 -16.72
CA SER A 21 15.06 19.10 -15.56
C SER A 21 13.86 20.06 -15.38
N GLY A 22 13.13 19.88 -14.26
CA GLY A 22 12.47 21.01 -13.59
C GLY A 22 11.10 20.76 -12.95
N GLY A 23 10.95 19.74 -12.10
CA GLY A 23 9.82 19.61 -11.18
C GLY A 23 10.31 18.91 -9.90
N ASN A 24 10.36 19.64 -8.78
CA ASN A 24 11.02 19.20 -7.54
C ASN A 24 10.29 18.02 -6.87
N ASP A 25 10.67 16.79 -7.20
CA ASP A 25 10.44 15.64 -6.33
C ASP A 25 11.45 15.68 -5.17
N VAL A 26 10.96 15.62 -3.94
CA VAL A 26 11.79 15.61 -2.73
C VAL A 26 12.24 14.19 -2.44
N GLU A 27 13.54 13.96 -2.51
CA GLU A 27 14.18 12.68 -2.22
C GLU A 27 14.09 12.34 -0.73
N ASN A 28 14.03 11.04 -0.40
CA ASN A 28 14.06 10.65 1.02
C ASN A 28 15.45 10.82 1.63
N VAL A 29 16.50 10.44 0.90
CA VAL A 29 17.88 10.49 1.39
C VAL A 29 18.88 10.60 0.25
N VAL A 30 19.83 11.51 0.40
CA VAL A 30 21.01 11.63 -0.48
C VAL A 30 22.23 11.13 0.27
N VAL A 31 22.97 10.21 -0.36
CA VAL A 31 24.21 9.63 0.14
C VAL A 31 25.38 10.20 -0.68
N VAL A 32 26.31 10.88 -0.02
CA VAL A 32 27.48 11.49 -0.66
C VAL A 32 28.70 10.63 -0.39
N GLY A 33 29.23 9.98 -1.43
CA GLY A 33 30.35 9.04 -1.38
C GLY A 33 29.88 7.60 -1.53
N ALA A 34 30.38 6.91 -2.56
CA ALA A 34 30.13 5.51 -2.89
C ALA A 34 31.34 4.63 -2.55
N GLY A 35 31.97 4.89 -1.40
CA GLY A 35 32.86 3.93 -0.74
C GLY A 35 32.09 2.90 0.09
N PRO A 36 32.77 2.01 0.83
CA PRO A 36 32.13 0.93 1.58
C PRO A 36 31.00 1.39 2.53
N ALA A 37 31.17 2.51 3.24
CA ALA A 37 30.13 3.07 4.11
C ALA A 37 28.87 3.48 3.33
N GLY A 38 29.03 4.29 2.29
CA GLY A 38 27.90 4.79 1.51
C GLY A 38 27.18 3.71 0.74
N LEU A 39 27.93 2.74 0.20
CA LEU A 39 27.36 1.58 -0.48
C LEU A 39 26.61 0.65 0.48
N MET A 40 27.14 0.39 1.69
CA MET A 40 26.44 -0.37 2.73
C MET A 40 25.14 0.33 3.16
N LEU A 41 25.19 1.65 3.38
CA LEU A 41 24.01 2.45 3.74
C LEU A 41 22.95 2.37 2.64
N ALA A 42 23.35 2.65 1.40
CA ALA A 42 22.46 2.69 0.25
C ALA A 42 21.83 1.32 -0.04
N SER A 43 22.63 0.25 0.00
CA SER A 43 22.16 -1.13 -0.22
C SER A 43 21.11 -1.52 0.80
N ASN A 44 21.33 -1.23 2.09
CA ASN A 44 20.33 -1.53 3.13
C ASN A 44 19.06 -0.70 2.95
N LEU A 45 19.16 0.60 2.67
CA LEU A 45 17.98 1.44 2.39
C LEU A 45 17.18 0.92 1.20
N ALA A 46 17.87 0.55 0.11
CA ALA A 46 17.26 -0.04 -1.08
C ALA A 46 16.55 -1.36 -0.76
N ARG A 47 17.17 -2.23 0.05
CA ARG A 47 16.59 -3.48 0.57
C ARG A 47 15.37 -3.24 1.45
N TYR A 48 15.34 -2.13 2.19
CA TYR A 48 14.17 -1.72 2.95
C TYR A 48 13.09 -1.05 2.10
N GLY A 49 13.29 -0.88 0.78
CA GLY A 49 12.32 -0.28 -0.13
C GLY A 49 12.44 1.24 -0.29
N ILE A 50 13.50 1.86 0.23
CA ILE A 50 13.79 3.29 0.10
C ILE A 50 14.84 3.44 -0.99
N LYS A 51 14.56 4.18 -2.07
CA LYS A 51 15.54 4.46 -3.13
C LYS A 51 16.41 5.67 -2.74
N PRO A 52 17.67 5.49 -2.31
CA PRO A 52 18.56 6.61 -2.05
C PRO A 52 19.10 7.18 -3.36
N VAL A 53 19.39 8.47 -3.38
CA VAL A 53 20.25 9.07 -4.41
C VAL A 53 21.69 8.96 -3.95
N VAL A 54 22.55 8.26 -4.70
CA VAL A 54 23.96 8.10 -4.36
C VAL A 54 24.81 8.91 -5.33
N VAL A 55 25.61 9.83 -4.82
CA VAL A 55 26.56 10.65 -5.60
C VAL A 55 27.98 10.36 -5.16
N ASP A 56 28.93 10.34 -6.09
CA ASP A 56 30.36 10.14 -5.82
C ASP A 56 31.19 11.08 -6.71
N ASP A 57 32.27 11.62 -6.16
CA ASP A 57 33.14 12.58 -6.86
C ASP A 57 34.03 11.91 -7.90
N ARG A 58 34.36 10.62 -7.73
CA ARG A 58 35.19 9.87 -8.66
C ARG A 58 34.40 9.51 -9.91
N SER A 59 35.11 9.42 -11.03
CA SER A 59 34.54 9.02 -12.32
C SER A 59 34.22 7.54 -12.43
N ASP A 60 34.80 6.70 -11.56
CA ASP A 60 34.60 5.26 -11.55
C ASP A 60 34.78 4.69 -10.13
N LYS A 61 34.44 3.42 -9.95
CA LYS A 61 34.72 2.62 -8.74
C LYS A 61 36.22 2.54 -8.45
N THR A 62 36.57 2.05 -7.26
CA THR A 62 37.96 1.92 -6.85
C THR A 62 38.69 0.88 -7.74
N THR A 63 39.56 1.36 -8.63
CA THR A 63 40.39 0.52 -9.52
C THR A 63 41.53 -0.18 -8.77
N THR A 64 42.05 0.48 -7.73
CA THR A 64 43.10 -0.04 -6.83
C THR A 64 42.76 0.32 -5.38
N GLY A 65 42.54 -0.70 -4.56
CA GLY A 65 41.88 -0.62 -3.24
C GLY A 65 42.76 -0.05 -2.13
N ARG A 66 42.16 0.75 -1.25
CA ARG A 66 42.84 1.27 -0.04
C ARG A 66 42.70 0.30 1.14
N ALA A 67 41.57 -0.39 1.26
CA ALA A 67 41.31 -1.42 2.27
C ALA A 67 41.23 -2.83 1.66
N ASP A 68 41.38 -3.86 2.51
CA ASP A 68 41.29 -5.25 2.08
C ASP A 68 40.75 -6.26 3.10
N GLY A 69 40.98 -6.05 4.40
CA GLY A 69 40.52 -6.97 5.43
C GLY A 69 39.06 -6.82 5.84
N LEU A 70 38.32 -7.94 5.85
CA LEU A 70 36.99 -8.09 6.44
C LEU A 70 37.09 -8.90 7.73
N GLN A 71 36.68 -8.27 8.84
CA GLN A 71 36.67 -8.87 10.18
C GLN A 71 35.53 -9.89 10.33
N PRO A 72 35.63 -10.87 11.26
CA PRO A 72 34.61 -11.90 11.48
C PRO A 72 33.17 -11.37 11.57
N LYS A 73 32.92 -10.29 12.35
CA LYS A 73 31.57 -9.73 12.45
C LYS A 73 31.07 -9.09 11.15
N THR A 74 31.96 -8.54 10.33
CA THR A 74 31.59 -8.03 9.01
C THR A 74 31.23 -9.16 8.05
N ILE A 75 31.98 -10.27 8.09
CA ILE A 75 31.65 -11.49 7.33
C ILE A 75 30.26 -11.99 7.76
N GLU A 76 29.99 -12.07 9.06
CA GLU A 76 28.69 -12.44 9.62
C GLU A 76 27.56 -11.54 9.11
N THR A 77 27.79 -10.22 9.12
CA THR A 77 26.81 -9.23 8.64
C THR A 77 26.53 -9.41 7.15
N LEU A 78 27.56 -9.62 6.33
CA LEU A 78 27.41 -9.88 4.90
C LEU A 78 26.70 -11.23 4.64
N LYS A 79 26.90 -12.24 5.49
CA LYS A 79 26.12 -13.50 5.42
C LYS A 79 24.65 -13.26 5.71
N GLN A 80 24.33 -12.48 6.75
CA GLN A 80 22.94 -12.13 7.09
C GLN A 80 22.24 -11.29 6.01
N LEU A 81 23.01 -10.58 5.19
CA LEU A 81 22.53 -9.85 4.01
C LEU A 81 22.49 -10.71 2.74
N GLY A 82 23.03 -11.93 2.76
CA GLY A 82 23.12 -12.82 1.59
C GLY A 82 24.18 -12.40 0.56
N LEU A 83 25.20 -11.63 0.99
CA LEU A 83 26.20 -11.01 0.12
C LEU A 83 27.61 -11.61 0.28
N ALA A 84 27.85 -12.47 1.26
CA ALA A 84 29.21 -12.94 1.58
C ALA A 84 29.79 -13.99 0.61
N ASP A 85 28.95 -14.76 -0.10
CA ASP A 85 29.38 -16.01 -0.75
C ASP A 85 30.45 -15.81 -1.83
N SER A 86 30.32 -14.79 -2.66
CA SER A 86 31.29 -14.49 -3.72
C SER A 86 32.64 -14.08 -3.14
N LEU A 87 32.63 -13.26 -2.08
CA LEU A 87 33.83 -12.80 -1.38
C LEU A 87 34.52 -13.96 -0.67
N ILE A 88 33.78 -14.82 0.02
CA ILE A 88 34.33 -15.99 0.73
C ILE A 88 35.00 -16.97 -0.25
N ARG A 89 34.46 -17.08 -1.48
CA ARG A 89 35.00 -17.95 -2.53
C ARG A 89 36.28 -17.40 -3.16
N GLN A 90 36.37 -16.09 -3.33
CA GLN A 90 37.45 -15.44 -4.10
C GLN A 90 38.55 -14.83 -3.21
N GLY A 91 38.23 -14.47 -1.97
CA GLY A 91 39.15 -13.87 -1.01
C GLY A 91 40.08 -14.87 -0.35
N VAL A 92 41.11 -14.36 0.33
CA VAL A 92 42.08 -15.15 1.07
C VAL A 92 41.68 -15.21 2.54
N LYS A 93 41.57 -16.42 3.10
CA LYS A 93 41.21 -16.64 4.50
C LYS A 93 42.48 -16.81 5.33
N ILE A 94 42.67 -15.93 6.32
CA ILE A 94 43.85 -15.98 7.19
C ILE A 94 43.44 -16.35 8.61
N PHE A 95 43.94 -17.50 9.05
CA PHE A 95 43.64 -18.13 10.35
C PHE A 95 44.70 -17.87 11.42
N ASP A 96 45.87 -17.40 11.01
CA ASP A 96 47.02 -17.28 11.89
C ASP A 96 47.79 -15.98 11.67
N ILE A 97 48.57 -15.62 12.69
CA ILE A 97 49.49 -14.51 12.66
C ILE A 97 50.88 -14.98 13.08
N CYS A 98 51.90 -14.60 12.29
CA CYS A 98 53.30 -14.93 12.54
C CYS A 98 54.07 -13.66 12.93
N PHE A 99 55.01 -13.82 13.85
CA PHE A 99 55.86 -12.72 14.29
C PHE A 99 57.33 -13.10 14.07
N TRP A 100 58.05 -12.24 13.37
CA TRP A 100 59.44 -12.41 12.99
C TRP A 100 60.27 -11.25 13.52
N ASN A 101 61.49 -11.56 13.97
CA ASN A 101 62.37 -10.58 14.59
C ASN A 101 63.83 -10.77 14.16
N SER A 102 64.56 -9.67 13.98
CA SER A 102 66.03 -9.65 13.91
C SER A 102 66.62 -8.56 14.80
N THR A 103 67.82 -8.81 15.33
CA THR A 103 68.64 -7.86 16.08
C THR A 103 70.03 -7.80 15.45
N PRO A 104 70.92 -6.85 15.81
CA PRO A 104 72.27 -6.78 15.24
C PRO A 104 73.10 -8.07 15.42
N THR A 105 72.72 -8.93 16.37
CA THR A 105 73.42 -10.18 16.71
C THR A 105 72.63 -11.45 16.35
N THR A 106 71.35 -11.33 15.99
CA THR A 106 70.46 -12.46 15.72
C THR A 106 69.77 -12.28 14.37
N PRO A 107 69.99 -13.18 13.39
CA PRO A 107 69.36 -13.06 12.08
C PRO A 107 67.84 -13.21 12.16
N MET A 108 67.14 -12.77 11.10
CA MET A 108 65.68 -12.83 10.99
C MET A 108 65.15 -14.24 11.21
N HIS A 109 64.34 -14.43 12.25
CA HIS A 109 63.74 -15.72 12.61
C HIS A 109 62.32 -15.55 13.17
N ARG A 110 61.51 -16.60 13.05
CA ARG A 110 60.15 -16.63 13.62
C ARG A 110 60.23 -16.76 15.14
N THR A 111 59.66 -15.81 15.85
CA THR A 111 59.60 -15.82 17.32
C THR A 111 58.37 -16.55 17.83
N ARG A 112 57.23 -16.41 17.15
CA ARG A 112 55.96 -17.05 17.50
C ARG A 112 55.00 -17.14 16.33
N ARG A 113 54.00 -18.02 16.48
CA ARG A 113 52.84 -18.20 15.59
C ARG A 113 51.62 -18.39 16.47
N GLU A 114 50.56 -17.64 16.20
CA GLU A 114 49.33 -17.64 16.99
C GLU A 114 48.11 -17.83 16.08
N VAL A 115 47.05 -18.42 16.64
CA VAL A 115 45.73 -18.43 15.99
C VAL A 115 45.20 -17.01 16.01
N HIS A 116 44.76 -16.50 14.87
CA HIS A 116 44.39 -15.09 14.73
C HIS A 116 43.12 -14.74 15.53
N TYR A 117 42.12 -15.63 15.55
CA TYR A 117 40.95 -15.52 16.43
C TYR A 117 40.82 -16.84 17.22
N PRO A 118 41.25 -16.87 18.48
CA PRO A 118 41.23 -18.07 19.28
C PRO A 118 39.78 -18.37 19.75
N PRO A 119 39.49 -19.60 20.22
CA PRO A 119 38.13 -20.04 20.52
C PRO A 119 37.36 -19.21 21.55
N GLU A 120 38.05 -18.43 22.38
CA GLU A 120 37.44 -17.50 23.34
C GLU A 120 36.74 -16.32 22.65
N VAL A 121 37.14 -16.01 21.41
CA VAL A 121 36.44 -15.07 20.53
C VAL A 121 35.35 -15.86 19.82
N ASP A 122 34.17 -15.87 20.43
CA ASP A 122 33.01 -16.71 20.09
C ASP A 122 32.37 -16.35 18.74
N VAL A 123 33.08 -16.64 17.64
CA VAL A 123 32.69 -16.33 16.25
C VAL A 123 32.59 -17.59 15.40
N LYS A 124 31.68 -17.57 14.41
CA LYS A 124 31.46 -18.69 13.47
C LYS A 124 32.63 -18.91 12.52
N ASP A 125 33.18 -17.82 11.99
CA ASP A 125 34.24 -17.81 10.99
C ASP A 125 35.50 -17.18 11.62
N PRO A 126 36.36 -17.98 12.30
CA PRO A 126 37.50 -17.48 13.05
C PRO A 126 38.69 -17.15 12.14
N TYR A 127 38.45 -16.34 11.11
CA TYR A 127 39.46 -15.85 10.18
C TYR A 127 39.14 -14.44 9.71
N ILE A 128 40.18 -13.71 9.30
CA ILE A 128 40.03 -12.47 8.55
C ILE A 128 39.98 -12.83 7.07
N LEU A 129 39.06 -12.22 6.32
CA LEU A 129 38.92 -12.45 4.88
C LEU A 129 39.52 -11.25 4.13
N LEU A 130 40.52 -11.51 3.29
CA LEU A 130 41.24 -10.49 2.54
C LEU A 130 40.70 -10.45 1.11
N CYS A 131 40.15 -9.31 0.72
CA CYS A 131 39.58 -9.08 -0.61
C CYS A 131 39.94 -7.68 -1.10
N HIS A 132 40.13 -7.49 -2.40
CA HIS A 132 40.23 -6.14 -2.96
C HIS A 132 38.99 -5.30 -2.63
N GLN A 133 39.16 -4.06 -2.17
CA GLN A 133 38.03 -3.15 -1.89
C GLN A 133 37.06 -3.02 -3.07
N GLY A 134 37.56 -2.99 -4.31
CA GLY A 134 36.71 -2.94 -5.50
C GLY A 134 35.78 -4.14 -5.65
N MET A 135 36.14 -5.33 -5.15
CA MET A 135 35.25 -6.51 -5.14
C MET A 135 34.07 -6.30 -4.17
N ILE A 136 34.31 -5.62 -3.05
CA ILE A 136 33.29 -5.29 -2.05
C ILE A 136 32.40 -4.18 -2.58
N GLU A 137 32.97 -3.17 -3.24
CA GLU A 137 32.17 -2.12 -3.90
C GLU A 137 31.30 -2.71 -5.01
N ASP A 138 31.84 -3.61 -5.84
CA ASP A 138 31.10 -4.28 -6.92
C ASP A 138 29.92 -5.09 -6.40
N LEU A 139 30.11 -5.79 -5.29
CA LEU A 139 29.04 -6.53 -4.62
C LEU A 139 27.85 -5.63 -4.29
N PHE A 140 28.09 -4.48 -3.66
CA PHE A 140 27.01 -3.55 -3.31
C PHE A 140 26.44 -2.80 -4.52
N ILE A 141 27.28 -2.46 -5.50
CA ILE A 141 26.83 -1.80 -6.73
C ILE A 141 25.88 -2.73 -7.51
N GLU A 142 26.20 -4.03 -7.58
CA GLU A 142 25.30 -5.00 -8.20
C GLU A 142 24.00 -5.16 -7.41
N ASP A 143 24.09 -5.26 -6.08
CA ASP A 143 22.92 -5.35 -5.20
C ASP A 143 21.97 -4.13 -5.34
N LEU A 144 22.55 -2.94 -5.48
CA LEU A 144 21.83 -1.69 -5.76
C LEU A 144 21.19 -1.72 -7.14
N ARG A 145 21.92 -2.18 -8.17
CA ARG A 145 21.43 -2.25 -9.55
C ARG A 145 20.25 -3.21 -9.67
N GLU A 146 20.32 -4.39 -9.04
CA GLU A 146 19.20 -5.34 -8.96
C GLU A 146 17.94 -4.70 -8.34
N ARG A 147 18.12 -3.67 -7.52
CA ARG A 147 17.08 -2.90 -6.83
C ARG A 147 16.79 -1.55 -7.50
N GLY A 148 17.27 -1.34 -8.73
CA GLY A 148 16.97 -0.15 -9.54
C GLY A 148 17.56 1.16 -8.95
N VAL A 149 18.70 1.07 -8.27
CA VAL A 149 19.46 2.21 -7.76
C VAL A 149 20.83 2.23 -8.41
N GLU A 150 21.25 3.40 -8.90
CA GLU A 150 22.55 3.59 -9.53
C GLU A 150 23.38 4.65 -8.80
N VAL A 151 24.70 4.52 -8.89
CA VAL A 151 25.65 5.51 -8.36
C VAL A 151 25.90 6.57 -9.41
N THR A 152 25.58 7.82 -9.10
CA THR A 152 25.92 8.98 -9.93
C THR A 152 27.38 9.35 -9.70
N ARG A 153 28.23 9.11 -10.71
CA ARG A 153 29.67 9.40 -10.67
C ARG A 153 29.98 10.82 -11.13
N SER A 154 31.23 11.27 -10.92
CA SER A 154 31.70 12.60 -11.33
C SER A 154 30.84 13.75 -10.79
N SER A 155 30.21 13.55 -9.63
CA SER A 155 29.25 14.47 -9.03
C SER A 155 29.68 14.89 -7.62
N PRO A 156 30.80 15.62 -7.45
CA PRO A 156 31.25 16.09 -6.15
C PRO A 156 30.21 16.98 -5.48
N PHE A 157 29.90 16.66 -4.23
CA PHE A 157 29.14 17.52 -3.35
C PHE A 157 29.86 18.86 -3.13
N ASP A 158 29.08 19.92 -3.02
CA ASP A 158 29.56 21.26 -2.75
C ASP A 158 29.13 21.72 -1.35
N HIS A 159 27.84 21.96 -1.16
CA HIS A 159 27.24 22.39 0.10
C HIS A 159 25.75 21.99 0.18
N TYR A 160 25.13 22.19 1.35
CA TYR A 160 23.68 22.10 1.51
C TYR A 160 23.12 23.36 2.20
N THR A 161 21.84 23.63 1.99
CA THR A 161 21.08 24.66 2.70
C THR A 161 19.79 24.07 3.28
N GLY A 162 19.24 24.73 4.30
CA GLY A 162 18.04 24.28 5.02
C GLY A 162 18.33 23.99 6.49
N SER A 163 17.62 24.68 7.38
CA SER A 163 17.82 24.62 8.84
C SER A 163 16.53 24.31 9.62
N ASN A 164 15.44 24.00 8.91
CA ASN A 164 14.11 23.79 9.50
C ASN A 164 13.58 22.39 9.12
N PHE A 165 13.05 21.66 10.10
CA PHE A 165 12.38 20.36 9.91
C PHE A 165 11.21 20.37 8.92
N LYS A 166 10.58 21.53 8.68
CA LYS A 166 9.40 21.63 7.80
C LYS A 166 9.72 21.68 6.30
N GLU A 167 10.98 21.93 5.94
CA GLU A 167 11.40 22.14 4.54
C GLU A 167 12.45 21.10 4.13
N PRO A 168 12.49 20.64 2.87
CA PRO A 168 13.56 19.77 2.40
C PRO A 168 14.93 20.48 2.46
N LEU A 169 16.00 19.70 2.65
CA LEU A 169 17.37 20.18 2.46
C LEU A 169 17.58 20.41 0.96
N GLU A 170 18.22 21.51 0.58
CA GLU A 170 18.73 21.69 -0.78
C GLU A 170 20.20 21.31 -0.80
N ILE A 171 20.56 20.36 -1.65
CA ILE A 171 21.87 19.74 -1.71
C ILE A 171 22.46 20.04 -3.08
N VAL A 172 23.60 20.73 -3.10
CA VAL A 172 24.25 21.16 -4.33
C VAL A 172 25.42 20.23 -4.63
N CYS A 173 25.38 19.62 -5.81
CA CYS A 173 26.48 18.83 -6.37
C CYS A 173 26.93 19.45 -7.70
N ASN A 174 28.23 19.54 -7.93
CA ASN A 174 28.76 19.96 -9.22
C ASN A 174 28.90 18.74 -10.14
N ASP A 175 28.62 18.86 -11.42
CA ASP A 175 28.97 17.84 -12.43
C ASP A 175 30.28 18.25 -13.09
N THR A 176 31.33 17.47 -12.89
CA THR A 176 32.67 17.77 -13.42
C THR A 176 32.79 17.52 -14.93
N ILE A 177 31.84 16.81 -15.55
CA ILE A 177 31.81 16.55 -16.99
C ILE A 177 31.14 17.71 -17.72
N SER A 178 29.96 18.15 -17.26
CA SER A 178 29.24 19.25 -17.92
C SER A 178 29.61 20.64 -17.41
N GLY A 179 30.28 20.74 -16.24
CA GLY A 179 30.54 22.01 -15.56
C GLY A 179 29.29 22.64 -14.94
N SER A 180 28.17 21.93 -14.92
CA SER A 180 26.88 22.41 -14.41
C SER A 180 26.69 22.11 -12.91
N GLN A 181 25.81 22.87 -12.26
CA GLN A 181 25.39 22.59 -10.88
C GLN A 181 24.06 21.84 -10.88
N LYS A 182 23.98 20.76 -10.11
CA LYS A 182 22.77 19.99 -9.86
C LYS A 182 22.30 20.26 -8.43
N VAL A 183 21.05 20.69 -8.28
CA VAL A 183 20.41 20.89 -6.98
C VAL A 183 19.44 19.73 -6.75
N LEU A 184 19.60 19.05 -5.62
CA LEU A 184 18.74 17.96 -5.16
C LEU A 184 17.98 18.42 -3.92
N GLN A 185 16.70 18.08 -3.79
CA GLN A 185 15.95 18.32 -2.57
C GLN A 185 15.78 17.00 -1.80
N ALA A 186 16.11 16.96 -0.50
CA ALA A 186 16.01 15.72 0.28
C ALA A 186 15.57 15.90 1.74
N LYS A 187 14.97 14.86 2.34
CA LYS A 187 14.66 14.86 3.79
C LYS A 187 15.93 14.70 4.62
N TYR A 188 16.82 13.79 4.22
CA TYR A 188 18.07 13.48 4.93
C TYR A 188 19.29 13.54 3.99
N LEU A 189 20.44 13.92 4.54
CA LEU A 189 21.74 13.90 3.86
C LEU A 189 22.72 13.06 4.68
N VAL A 190 23.45 12.15 4.04
CA VAL A 190 24.48 11.35 4.72
C VAL A 190 25.82 11.45 3.99
N GLY A 191 26.81 12.01 4.68
CA GLY A 191 28.19 12.14 4.24
C GLY A 191 29.00 10.88 4.50
N CYS A 192 29.33 10.19 3.41
CA CYS A 192 30.20 9.02 3.31
C CYS A 192 31.47 9.35 2.50
N ASP A 193 31.82 10.64 2.40
CA ASP A 193 32.79 11.26 1.49
C ASP A 193 34.23 11.29 2.03
N GLY A 194 34.53 10.40 2.97
CA GLY A 194 35.88 10.09 3.43
C GLY A 194 36.54 11.14 4.32
N ALA A 195 37.84 10.96 4.59
CA ALA A 195 38.59 11.75 5.58
C ALA A 195 38.53 13.27 5.38
N ARG A 196 38.42 13.73 4.12
CA ARG A 196 38.31 15.14 3.74
C ARG A 196 36.87 15.60 3.51
N SER A 197 35.92 14.96 4.20
CA SER A 197 34.49 15.19 4.05
C SER A 197 34.10 16.68 4.00
N LYS A 198 33.47 17.06 2.90
CA LYS A 198 32.84 18.36 2.72
C LYS A 198 31.49 18.41 3.44
N VAL A 199 30.79 17.29 3.55
CA VAL A 199 29.54 17.20 4.33
C VAL A 199 29.83 17.51 5.80
N ARG A 200 30.84 16.88 6.41
CA ARG A 200 31.29 17.21 7.78
C ARG A 200 31.60 18.69 7.93
N SER A 201 32.36 19.24 6.98
CA SER A 201 32.76 20.66 7.01
C SER A 201 31.57 21.63 6.90
N SER A 202 30.44 21.15 6.39
CA SER A 202 29.18 21.88 6.27
C SER A 202 28.27 21.75 7.51
N ILE A 203 28.57 20.85 8.45
CA ILE A 203 27.83 20.74 9.72
C ILE A 203 28.42 21.74 10.72
N PRO A 204 27.61 22.69 11.25
CA PRO A 204 28.10 23.67 12.21
C PRO A 204 28.77 23.03 13.44
N GLY A 205 30.02 23.41 13.70
CA GLY A 205 30.78 22.95 14.86
C GLY A 205 31.32 21.51 14.78
N ALA A 206 31.12 20.80 13.67
CA ALA A 206 31.69 19.47 13.46
C ALA A 206 33.17 19.57 13.09
N VAL A 207 34.05 19.14 14.00
CA VAL A 207 35.52 19.15 13.81
C VAL A 207 36.12 17.81 14.20
N MET A 208 37.16 17.40 13.48
CA MET A 208 37.94 16.21 13.80
C MET A 208 38.89 16.51 14.96
N LEU A 209 38.72 15.80 16.07
CA LEU A 209 39.59 15.86 17.25
C LEU A 209 40.57 14.69 17.25
N GLY A 210 41.83 14.92 17.58
CA GLY A 210 42.86 13.89 17.69
C GLY A 210 44.24 14.34 17.20
N ASP A 211 45.22 13.44 17.27
CA ASP A 211 46.63 13.74 17.00
C ASP A 211 46.96 13.82 15.50
N VAL A 212 48.09 14.46 15.18
CA VAL A 212 48.65 14.54 13.83
C VAL A 212 49.50 13.28 13.57
N ALA A 213 49.40 12.74 12.34
CA ALA A 213 50.02 11.49 11.91
C ALA A 213 51.48 11.33 12.36
N ARG A 214 51.79 10.21 13.05
CA ARG A 214 53.16 9.74 13.32
C ARG A 214 53.59 8.74 12.23
N ALA A 215 54.88 8.78 11.88
CA ALA A 215 55.66 7.96 10.93
C ALA A 215 54.95 7.58 9.59
N PRO A 216 55.47 8.00 8.41
CA PRO A 216 54.91 7.57 7.13
C PRO A 216 55.13 6.07 6.88
N TRP A 217 54.10 5.40 6.34
CA TRP A 217 54.16 4.00 5.92
C TRP A 217 54.05 3.90 4.40
N GLY A 218 54.97 3.20 3.76
CA GLY A 218 54.82 2.80 2.37
C GLY A 218 53.89 1.59 2.26
N VAL A 219 53.02 1.56 1.27
CA VAL A 219 52.13 0.42 1.00
C VAL A 219 52.27 -0.01 -0.44
N LEU A 220 52.54 -1.29 -0.64
CA LEU A 220 52.78 -1.92 -1.93
C LEU A 220 51.87 -3.13 -2.09
N ASP A 221 51.09 -3.16 -3.18
CA ASP A 221 50.39 -4.37 -3.65
C ASP A 221 51.08 -4.88 -4.89
N GLY A 222 51.47 -6.15 -4.89
CA GLY A 222 52.08 -6.77 -6.05
C GLY A 222 52.23 -8.27 -5.95
N VAL A 223 52.64 -8.88 -7.05
CA VAL A 223 53.01 -10.30 -7.08
C VAL A 223 54.49 -10.40 -6.69
N ILE A 224 54.75 -10.99 -5.53
CA ILE A 224 56.08 -11.08 -4.92
C ILE A 224 56.72 -12.44 -5.21
N GLU A 225 58.02 -12.44 -5.46
CA GLU A 225 58.87 -13.64 -5.49
C GLU A 225 59.90 -13.54 -4.35
N THR A 226 59.86 -14.54 -3.47
CA THR A 226 60.62 -14.56 -2.22
C THR A 226 60.78 -15.99 -1.73
N ASP A 227 61.84 -16.25 -0.97
CA ASP A 227 62.06 -17.48 -0.20
C ASP A 227 61.60 -17.34 1.27
N PHE A 228 60.93 -16.24 1.63
CA PHE A 228 60.33 -16.05 2.95
C PHE A 228 59.19 -17.07 3.18
N PRO A 229 59.27 -17.92 4.22
CA PRO A 229 58.42 -19.11 4.32
C PRO A 229 56.97 -18.83 4.72
N ASP A 230 56.68 -17.69 5.36
CA ASP A 230 55.35 -17.37 5.90
C ASP A 230 54.62 -16.29 5.07
N LEU A 231 54.96 -16.13 3.77
CA LEU A 231 54.35 -15.12 2.88
C LEU A 231 52.81 -15.19 2.84
N TRP A 232 52.23 -16.37 3.09
CA TRP A 232 50.78 -16.62 3.04
C TRP A 232 50.07 -16.60 4.41
N SER A 233 50.74 -16.12 5.46
CA SER A 233 50.14 -15.80 6.75
C SER A 233 50.05 -14.28 6.93
N LYS A 234 49.27 -13.78 7.89
CA LYS A 234 49.41 -12.39 8.34
C LYS A 234 50.71 -12.31 9.12
N VAL A 235 51.68 -11.51 8.69
CA VAL A 235 53.02 -11.52 9.31
C VAL A 235 53.44 -10.13 9.72
N ILE A 236 53.99 -10.02 10.93
CA ILE A 236 54.72 -8.85 11.39
C ILE A 236 56.21 -9.21 11.39
N ILE A 237 57.00 -8.51 10.60
CA ILE A 237 58.44 -8.70 10.43
C ILE A 237 59.12 -7.46 11.00
N HIS A 238 59.85 -7.62 12.10
CA HIS A 238 60.54 -6.52 12.76
C HIS A 238 62.05 -6.69 12.66
N SER A 239 62.74 -5.67 12.17
CA SER A 239 64.18 -5.53 12.25
C SER A 239 64.50 -4.36 13.17
N GLU A 240 65.26 -4.63 14.24
CA GLU A 240 65.66 -3.62 15.22
C GLU A 240 66.39 -2.42 14.58
N GLU A 241 67.16 -2.65 13.51
CA GLU A 241 67.91 -1.60 12.81
C GLU A 241 67.15 -0.99 11.63
N GLU A 242 66.40 -1.79 10.87
CA GLU A 242 65.86 -1.37 9.57
C GLU A 242 64.37 -0.98 9.59
N GLY A 243 63.61 -1.38 10.63
CA GLY A 243 62.19 -1.08 10.79
C GLY A 243 61.27 -2.30 10.61
N THR A 244 59.98 -2.05 10.38
CA THR A 244 58.95 -3.09 10.43
C THR A 244 58.15 -3.23 9.14
N ILE A 245 57.78 -4.47 8.77
CA ILE A 245 56.83 -4.81 7.71
C ILE A 245 55.61 -5.51 8.31
N LEU A 246 54.41 -5.08 7.93
CA LEU A 246 53.18 -5.89 8.03
C LEU A 246 52.84 -6.47 6.66
N CYS A 247 52.91 -7.79 6.55
CA CYS A 247 52.63 -8.57 5.35
C CYS A 247 51.21 -9.14 5.38
N ILE A 248 50.45 -8.89 4.32
CA ILE A 248 49.05 -9.29 4.16
C ILE A 248 48.88 -10.03 2.82
N PRO A 249 48.60 -11.34 2.84
CA PRO A 249 48.33 -12.10 1.63
C PRO A 249 47.02 -11.63 0.96
N ARG A 250 47.00 -11.63 -0.37
CA ARG A 250 45.88 -11.11 -1.16
C ARG A 250 45.48 -12.05 -2.28
N GLU A 251 44.29 -11.83 -2.83
CA GLU A 251 43.78 -12.57 -3.97
C GLU A 251 44.70 -12.41 -5.20
N ARG A 252 44.52 -13.26 -6.23
CA ARG A 252 45.34 -13.23 -7.46
C ARG A 252 46.85 -13.44 -7.22
N ASN A 253 47.21 -14.16 -6.16
CA ASN A 253 48.61 -14.44 -5.80
C ASN A 253 49.41 -13.17 -5.45
N MET A 254 48.71 -12.10 -5.05
CA MET A 254 49.33 -10.85 -4.63
C MET A 254 49.64 -10.86 -3.13
N THR A 255 50.49 -9.93 -2.71
CA THR A 255 50.75 -9.65 -1.31
C THR A 255 50.82 -8.14 -1.13
N ARG A 256 50.14 -7.66 -0.08
CA ARG A 256 50.23 -6.28 0.38
C ARG A 256 51.28 -6.19 1.46
N LEU A 257 52.26 -5.30 1.30
CA LEU A 257 53.22 -4.96 2.33
C LEU A 257 52.95 -3.54 2.83
N TYR A 258 52.85 -3.37 4.15
CA TYR A 258 52.97 -2.08 4.82
C TYR A 258 54.39 -1.98 5.38
N ILE A 259 55.15 -0.99 4.95
CA ILE A 259 56.57 -0.84 5.26
C ILE A 259 56.78 0.46 6.03
N GLU A 260 57.38 0.36 7.21
CA GLU A 260 57.78 1.49 8.01
C GLU A 260 58.93 2.24 7.33
N LEU A 261 58.77 3.55 7.12
CA LEU A 261 59.79 4.36 6.43
C LEU A 261 60.68 5.14 7.39
N ASN A 262 60.51 4.99 8.71
CA ASN A 262 61.23 5.80 9.68
C ASN A 262 61.67 5.04 10.94
N ALA A 263 62.73 4.24 10.82
CA ALA A 263 63.58 3.87 11.94
C ALA A 263 64.74 4.87 12.04
N GLY A 264 64.55 5.98 12.78
CA GLY A 264 65.66 6.85 13.22
C GLY A 264 65.93 8.20 12.52
N MET A 265 65.10 8.68 11.58
CA MET A 265 65.26 10.01 10.94
C MET A 265 64.23 11.02 11.47
N HIS A 266 64.63 11.85 12.43
CA HIS A 266 63.80 12.91 13.03
C HIS A 266 63.61 14.18 12.16
N GLU A 267 64.00 14.17 10.88
CA GLU A 267 63.73 15.29 9.96
C GLU A 267 63.07 14.85 8.65
N MET A 268 62.25 15.75 8.12
CA MET A 268 61.21 15.57 7.10
C MET A 268 61.66 14.80 5.84
N LEU A 269 61.21 13.55 5.69
CA LEU A 269 60.95 13.00 4.36
C LEU A 269 59.74 13.75 3.78
N SER A 270 59.99 14.67 2.84
CA SER A 270 58.93 15.21 1.97
C SER A 270 58.26 14.04 1.24
N SER A 271 56.95 14.12 0.97
CA SER A 271 56.24 13.04 0.23
C SER A 271 56.84 12.77 -1.15
N GLU A 272 57.62 13.71 -1.69
CA GLU A 272 58.34 13.59 -2.95
C GLU A 272 59.62 12.72 -2.85
N ALA A 273 60.14 12.44 -1.65
CA ALA A 273 61.36 11.64 -1.43
C ALA A 273 61.11 10.13 -1.26
N ALA A 274 59.88 9.69 -1.01
CA ALA A 274 59.52 8.28 -0.79
C ALA A 274 58.97 7.63 -2.06
N SER A 275 59.82 7.40 -3.08
CA SER A 275 59.42 6.74 -4.33
C SER A 275 59.09 5.25 -4.12
N GLN A 276 58.44 4.63 -5.10
CA GLN A 276 58.14 3.19 -5.08
C GLN A 276 59.40 2.35 -4.89
N GLU A 277 60.48 2.70 -5.61
CA GLU A 277 61.78 2.01 -5.55
C GLU A 277 62.42 2.12 -4.17
N PHE A 278 62.33 3.29 -3.52
CA PHE A 278 62.82 3.48 -2.17
C PHE A 278 62.11 2.57 -1.18
N VAL A 279 60.78 2.49 -1.26
CA VAL A 279 59.96 1.64 -0.37
C VAL A 279 60.23 0.16 -0.62
N MET A 280 60.38 -0.27 -1.87
CA MET A 280 60.77 -1.64 -2.22
C MET A 280 62.15 -1.99 -1.65
N LYS A 281 63.12 -1.07 -1.76
CA LYS A 281 64.46 -1.27 -1.20
C LYS A 281 64.43 -1.39 0.32
N LYS A 282 63.67 -0.53 1.01
CA LYS A 282 63.48 -0.64 2.46
C LYS A 282 62.85 -1.97 2.88
N ALA A 283 61.89 -2.46 2.12
CA ALA A 283 61.30 -3.77 2.38
C ALA A 283 62.35 -4.92 2.28
N GLN A 284 63.24 -4.84 1.27
CA GLN A 284 64.34 -5.80 1.11
C GLN A 284 65.34 -5.75 2.26
N GLU A 285 65.66 -4.55 2.75
CA GLU A 285 66.56 -4.35 3.90
C GLU A 285 65.96 -4.94 5.19
N ILE A 286 64.65 -4.72 5.45
CA ILE A 286 63.97 -5.23 6.65
C ILE A 286 63.85 -6.76 6.66
N ILE A 287 63.59 -7.41 5.51
CA ILE A 287 63.33 -8.86 5.45
C ILE A 287 64.60 -9.72 5.31
N ALA A 288 65.79 -9.10 5.20
CA ALA A 288 67.05 -9.83 5.04
C ALA A 288 67.23 -10.89 6.17
N PRO A 289 67.76 -12.09 5.86
CA PRO A 289 68.45 -12.48 4.63
C PRO A 289 67.55 -13.05 3.52
N PHE A 290 66.22 -13.03 3.68
CA PHE A 290 65.31 -13.54 2.66
C PHE A 290 65.32 -12.65 1.42
N SER A 291 65.27 -13.27 0.24
CA SER A 291 65.11 -12.59 -1.04
C SER A 291 63.72 -11.97 -1.16
N LEU A 292 63.59 -10.79 -1.75
CA LEU A 292 62.29 -10.14 -1.97
C LEU A 292 62.33 -9.34 -3.29
N THR A 293 61.60 -9.81 -4.30
CA THR A 293 61.47 -9.15 -5.61
C THR A 293 60.01 -9.08 -6.05
N TRP A 294 59.68 -8.14 -6.94
CA TRP A 294 58.32 -7.97 -7.47
C TRP A 294 58.29 -8.36 -8.95
N LYS A 295 57.35 -9.26 -9.30
CA LYS A 295 57.00 -9.54 -10.70
C LYS A 295 56.15 -8.42 -11.29
N SER A 296 55.24 -7.89 -10.49
CA SER A 296 54.47 -6.67 -10.79
C SER A 296 54.19 -5.89 -9.51
N VAL A 297 54.04 -4.58 -9.65
CA VAL A 297 53.47 -3.70 -8.63
C VAL A 297 52.18 -3.15 -9.20
N GLU A 298 51.05 -3.55 -8.62
CA GLU A 298 49.71 -3.15 -9.05
C GLU A 298 49.31 -1.81 -8.43
N TRP A 299 49.80 -1.53 -7.22
CA TRP A 299 49.49 -0.29 -6.53
C TRP A 299 50.57 0.11 -5.52
N PHE A 300 50.82 1.41 -5.40
CA PHE A 300 51.74 2.01 -4.45
C PHE A 300 51.15 3.28 -3.83
N SER A 301 51.33 3.46 -2.52
CA SER A 301 51.04 4.73 -1.86
C SER A 301 51.84 4.91 -0.58
N VAL A 302 51.93 6.15 -0.10
CA VAL A 302 52.52 6.50 1.20
C VAL A 302 51.43 7.02 2.11
N TYR A 303 51.12 6.27 3.16
CA TYR A 303 50.10 6.63 4.14
C TYR A 303 50.66 7.52 5.25
N LYS A 304 49.98 8.63 5.48
CA LYS A 304 50.12 9.51 6.65
C LYS A 304 48.73 9.72 7.25
N VAL A 305 48.30 8.84 8.16
CA VAL A 305 46.96 8.92 8.77
C VAL A 305 47.11 9.09 10.27
N GLY A 306 46.47 10.12 10.82
CA GLY A 306 46.36 10.35 12.26
C GLY A 306 45.07 9.79 12.81
N GLN A 307 45.06 9.45 14.10
CA GLN A 307 43.88 9.01 14.83
C GLN A 307 42.99 10.21 15.15
N ARG A 308 41.79 10.27 14.57
CA ARG A 308 40.88 11.40 14.73
C ARG A 308 39.43 10.95 14.74
N VAL A 309 38.59 11.60 15.54
CA VAL A 309 37.14 11.41 15.57
C VAL A 309 36.44 12.76 15.58
N ALA A 310 35.36 12.88 14.84
CA ALA A 310 34.52 14.05 14.84
C ALA A 310 33.86 14.21 16.22
N ASN A 311 33.85 15.42 16.76
CA ASN A 311 33.09 15.73 17.97
C ASN A 311 31.58 15.57 17.78
N ARG A 312 31.10 15.65 16.53
CA ARG A 312 29.69 15.52 16.13
C ARG A 312 29.56 14.60 14.92
N PHE A 313 28.62 13.66 14.97
CA PHE A 313 28.31 12.78 13.83
C PHE A 313 27.04 13.23 13.08
N THR A 314 26.35 14.24 13.60
CA THR A 314 25.13 14.79 13.02
C THR A 314 24.96 16.28 13.37
N ASP A 315 24.07 16.97 12.66
CA ASP A 315 23.66 18.34 12.94
C ASP A 315 22.77 18.46 14.19
N ASP A 316 22.25 19.65 14.51
CA ASP A 316 21.48 19.86 15.74
C ASP A 316 20.06 19.27 15.69
N ILE A 317 19.61 18.86 14.50
CA ILE A 317 18.25 18.40 14.24
C ILE A 317 18.20 16.99 13.62
N ASP A 318 19.28 16.23 13.67
CA ASP A 318 19.35 14.84 13.20
C ASP A 318 18.88 14.65 11.73
N ARG A 319 19.25 15.56 10.82
CA ARG A 319 18.94 15.49 9.39
C ARG A 319 20.14 15.29 8.49
N VAL A 320 21.31 15.74 8.94
CA VAL A 320 22.58 15.59 8.24
C VAL A 320 23.49 14.71 9.08
N PHE A 321 23.95 13.60 8.52
CA PHE A 321 24.79 12.63 9.23
C PHE A 321 26.13 12.46 8.52
N ILE A 322 27.16 12.04 9.25
CA ILE A 322 28.44 11.61 8.68
C ILE A 322 28.80 10.22 9.21
N THR A 323 29.35 9.37 8.34
CA THR A 323 29.67 7.97 8.64
C THR A 323 31.02 7.54 8.07
N GLY A 324 31.65 6.55 8.70
CA GLY A 324 32.97 6.05 8.32
C GLY A 324 34.07 7.11 8.39
N ASP A 325 34.97 7.12 7.41
CA ASP A 325 36.12 8.05 7.35
C ASP A 325 35.73 9.54 7.42
N ALA A 326 34.49 9.90 7.08
CA ALA A 326 33.98 11.26 7.28
C ALA A 326 33.88 11.62 8.77
N ALA A 327 33.60 10.63 9.62
CA ALA A 327 33.38 10.76 11.05
C ALA A 327 34.60 10.36 11.91
N HIS A 328 35.42 9.40 11.48
CA HIS A 328 36.63 8.98 12.22
C HIS A 328 37.69 8.39 11.30
N THR A 329 38.97 8.60 11.61
CA THR A 329 40.11 8.05 10.88
C THR A 329 41.10 7.45 11.87
N HIS A 330 41.74 6.35 11.51
CA HIS A 330 42.72 5.67 12.37
C HIS A 330 43.75 4.93 11.50
N SER A 331 44.75 4.30 12.13
CA SER A 331 45.80 3.59 11.39
C SER A 331 45.25 2.32 10.68
N PRO A 332 45.88 1.88 9.58
CA PRO A 332 45.48 0.65 8.88
C PRO A 332 45.91 -0.63 9.61
N LYS A 333 46.70 -0.55 10.68
CA LYS A 333 47.43 -1.67 11.30
C LYS A 333 46.51 -2.81 11.79
N ALA A 334 45.30 -2.48 12.24
CA ALA A 334 44.32 -3.46 12.72
C ALA A 334 43.22 -3.82 11.70
N ALA A 335 43.31 -3.33 10.45
CA ALA A 335 42.33 -3.54 9.39
C ALA A 335 40.88 -3.17 9.79
N GLN A 336 40.69 -2.11 10.58
CA GLN A 336 39.38 -1.74 11.13
C GLN A 336 38.57 -0.77 10.25
N GLY A 337 39.22 0.01 9.37
CA GLY A 337 38.63 1.23 8.81
C GLY A 337 37.36 0.97 8.02
N MET A 338 37.46 0.12 7.01
CA MET A 338 36.32 -0.29 6.20
C MET A 338 35.25 -1.04 7.01
N ASN A 339 35.66 -1.87 7.98
CA ASN A 339 34.72 -2.64 8.81
C ASN A 339 33.86 -1.71 9.66
N VAL A 340 34.49 -0.86 10.48
CA VAL A 340 33.77 0.05 11.38
C VAL A 340 32.94 1.05 10.58
N SER A 341 33.46 1.52 9.44
CA SER A 341 32.72 2.40 8.51
C SER A 341 31.44 1.77 7.96
N MET A 342 31.47 0.49 7.59
CA MET A 342 30.26 -0.22 7.15
C MET A 342 29.29 -0.45 8.31
N HIS A 343 29.79 -0.72 9.51
CA HIS A 343 28.94 -0.91 10.70
C HIS A 343 28.30 0.40 11.19
N ASP A 344 28.94 1.55 11.00
CA ASP A 344 28.31 2.85 11.20
C ASP A 344 27.11 3.04 10.27
N ALA A 345 27.32 2.78 8.98
CA ALA A 345 26.30 2.87 7.96
C ALA A 345 25.14 1.89 8.21
N PHE A 346 25.46 0.65 8.62
CA PHE A 346 24.48 -0.37 8.96
C PHE A 346 23.66 -0.02 10.21
N ASN A 347 24.28 0.59 11.23
CA ASN A 347 23.57 1.09 12.40
C ASN A 347 22.62 2.26 12.06
N LEU A 348 23.01 3.14 11.15
CA LEU A 348 22.19 4.27 10.73
C LEU A 348 21.05 3.87 9.80
N SER A 349 21.27 2.90 8.91
CA SER A 349 20.33 2.55 7.83
C SER A 349 18.93 2.17 8.34
N TRP A 350 18.84 1.31 9.36
CA TRP A 350 17.55 0.87 9.91
C TRP A 350 16.87 1.98 10.72
N LYS A 351 17.63 2.87 11.35
CA LYS A 351 17.09 4.04 12.07
C LYS A 351 16.49 5.04 11.10
N LEU A 352 17.21 5.34 10.01
CA LEU A 352 16.71 6.16 8.91
C LEU A 352 15.49 5.52 8.25
N ASN A 353 15.49 4.19 8.07
CA ASN A 353 14.33 3.48 7.55
C ASN A 353 13.08 3.75 8.40
N LEU A 354 13.15 3.61 9.74
CA LEU A 354 12.01 3.90 10.59
C LEU A 354 11.65 5.39 10.62
N ALA A 355 12.64 6.30 10.60
CA ALA A 355 12.40 7.74 10.60
C ALA A 355 11.76 8.26 9.30
N ILE A 356 12.24 7.82 8.14
CA ILE A 356 11.69 8.16 6.82
C ILE A 356 10.23 7.70 6.71
N ARG A 357 9.91 6.56 7.35
CA ARG A 357 8.58 5.97 7.39
C ARG A 357 7.65 6.60 8.43
N GLY A 358 8.14 7.55 9.22
CA GLY A 358 7.38 8.17 10.32
C GLY A 358 7.15 7.24 11.51
N LEU A 359 7.87 6.13 11.63
CA LEU A 359 7.70 5.15 12.70
C LEU A 359 8.61 5.44 13.91
N ALA A 360 9.57 6.34 13.78
CA ALA A 360 10.57 6.62 14.80
C ALA A 360 10.24 7.90 15.57
N LEU A 361 10.38 7.88 16.89
CA LEU A 361 10.52 9.10 17.70
C LEU A 361 11.89 9.74 17.43
N PRO A 362 12.05 11.06 17.65
CA PRO A 362 13.35 11.74 17.53
C PRO A 362 14.46 11.09 18.38
N SER A 363 14.08 10.50 19.52
CA SER A 363 14.98 9.74 20.39
C SER A 363 15.72 8.62 19.64
N LEU A 364 15.14 8.02 18.60
CA LEU A 364 15.77 6.95 17.83
C LEU A 364 17.02 7.44 17.08
N LEU A 365 16.92 8.51 16.29
CA LEU A 365 18.03 8.97 15.45
C LEU A 365 19.20 9.48 16.29
N SER A 366 18.92 10.15 17.41
CA SER A 366 19.94 10.61 18.36
C SER A 366 20.87 9.50 18.86
N THR A 367 20.39 8.25 18.91
CA THR A 367 21.21 7.11 19.34
C THR A 367 22.37 6.82 18.39
N TYR A 368 22.29 7.20 17.11
CA TYR A 368 23.37 6.96 16.15
C TYR A 368 24.69 7.58 16.62
N SER A 369 24.66 8.87 16.97
CA SER A 369 25.87 9.56 17.41
C SER A 369 26.37 9.00 18.74
N HIS A 370 25.48 8.72 19.71
CA HIS A 370 25.88 8.15 20.99
C HIS A 370 26.56 6.78 20.85
N GLU A 371 26.01 5.92 20.01
CA GLU A 371 26.50 4.56 19.80
C GLU A 371 27.79 4.54 18.99
N ARG A 372 27.79 5.17 17.82
CA ARG A 372 28.88 5.03 16.87
C ARG A 372 30.08 5.90 17.19
N ARG A 373 29.88 7.08 17.81
CA ARG A 373 31.00 7.89 18.31
C ARG A 373 31.74 7.20 19.45
N LYS A 374 31.03 6.50 20.34
CA LYS A 374 31.68 5.70 21.39
C LYS A 374 32.56 4.62 20.75
N ILE A 375 32.03 3.82 19.82
CA ILE A 375 32.82 2.78 19.15
C ILE A 375 34.02 3.36 18.40
N ALA A 376 33.85 4.49 17.70
CA ALA A 376 34.95 5.19 17.05
C ALA A 376 36.01 5.68 18.05
N GLN A 377 35.60 6.16 19.23
CA GLN A 377 36.52 6.57 20.28
C GLN A 377 37.26 5.38 20.90
N ASP A 378 36.56 4.28 21.18
CA ASP A 378 37.15 3.04 21.69
C ASP A 378 38.19 2.50 20.69
N LEU A 379 37.88 2.57 19.39
CA LEU A 379 38.79 2.21 18.31
C LEU A 379 40.03 3.10 18.26
N ILE A 380 39.87 4.41 18.42
CA ILE A 380 41.01 5.35 18.45
C ILE A 380 41.89 5.10 19.66
N ASN A 381 41.31 4.85 20.83
CA ASN A 381 42.06 4.55 22.05
C ASN A 381 42.88 3.27 21.86
N PHE A 382 42.25 2.22 21.34
CA PHE A 382 42.93 0.97 20.98
C PHE A 382 44.04 1.22 19.94
N ASP A 383 43.73 1.91 18.84
CA ASP A 383 44.68 2.15 17.75
C ASP A 383 45.87 3.00 18.22
N PHE A 384 45.66 3.96 19.13
CA PHE A 384 46.73 4.76 19.71
C PHE A 384 47.71 3.90 20.51
N GLU A 385 47.20 3.08 21.43
CA GLU A 385 48.03 2.16 22.21
C GLU A 385 48.73 1.12 21.32
N HIS A 386 47.99 0.58 20.34
CA HIS A 386 48.49 -0.44 19.43
C HIS A 386 49.56 0.12 18.47
N ALA A 387 49.34 1.32 17.93
CA ALA A 387 50.29 1.97 17.03
C ALA A 387 51.59 2.37 17.73
N ASN A 388 51.52 2.80 19.00
CA ASN A 388 52.70 3.09 19.83
C ASN A 388 53.50 1.82 20.12
N ALA A 389 52.84 0.74 20.58
CA ALA A 389 53.51 -0.54 20.82
C ALA A 389 54.18 -1.11 19.55
N PHE A 390 53.56 -0.91 18.38
CA PHE A 390 54.11 -1.31 17.09
C PHE A 390 55.35 -0.48 16.70
N ALA A 391 55.35 0.83 16.97
CA ALA A 391 56.48 1.71 16.67
C ALA A 391 57.66 1.53 17.64
N GLU A 392 57.38 1.11 18.88
CA GLU A 392 58.40 0.84 19.90
C GLU A 392 59.05 -0.55 19.78
N GLY A 393 58.57 -1.40 18.85
CA GLY A 393 59.06 -2.78 18.72
C GLY A 393 58.74 -3.68 19.93
N ASP A 394 57.84 -3.26 20.83
CA ASP A 394 57.49 -4.00 22.04
C ASP A 394 56.53 -5.16 21.70
N SER A 395 57.13 -6.27 21.30
CA SER A 395 56.43 -7.49 20.94
C SER A 395 55.58 -8.09 22.07
N LYS A 396 55.84 -7.75 23.36
CA LYS A 396 55.04 -8.20 24.51
C LYS A 396 53.84 -7.30 24.74
N ALA A 397 54.02 -5.99 24.73
CA ALA A 397 52.90 -5.04 24.83
C ALA A 397 51.93 -5.20 23.65
N LEU A 398 52.46 -5.45 22.44
CA LEU A 398 51.63 -5.72 21.26
C LEU A 398 50.78 -6.98 21.42
N ALA A 399 51.35 -8.06 21.94
CA ALA A 399 50.61 -9.31 22.21
C ALA A 399 49.57 -9.14 23.32
N ALA A 400 49.91 -8.45 24.41
CA ALA A 400 48.99 -8.19 25.52
C ALA A 400 47.82 -7.28 25.11
N ASN A 401 48.09 -6.22 24.35
CA ASN A 401 47.07 -5.32 23.83
C ASN A 401 46.16 -6.05 22.82
N PHE A 402 46.75 -6.86 21.92
CA PHE A 402 45.98 -7.68 21.00
C PHE A 402 45.07 -8.65 21.75
N ALA A 403 45.59 -9.40 22.72
CA ALA A 403 44.80 -10.33 23.53
C ALA A 403 43.67 -9.65 24.33
N ALA A 404 43.91 -8.46 24.87
CA ALA A 404 42.90 -7.71 25.62
C ALA A 404 41.77 -7.17 24.72
N ASN A 405 42.07 -6.88 23.45
CA ASN A 405 41.15 -6.23 22.51
C ASN A 405 40.69 -7.13 21.37
N ILE A 406 41.09 -8.40 21.32
CA ILE A 406 40.84 -9.31 20.20
C ILE A 406 39.35 -9.48 19.88
N ALA A 407 38.51 -9.49 20.92
CA ALA A 407 37.06 -9.49 20.77
C ALA A 407 36.55 -8.22 20.07
N PHE A 408 37.05 -7.04 20.47
CA PHE A 408 36.73 -5.76 19.82
C PHE A 408 37.24 -5.71 18.37
N ILE A 409 38.48 -6.14 18.13
CA ILE A 409 39.11 -6.19 16.79
C ILE A 409 38.31 -7.08 15.83
N SER A 410 37.80 -8.23 16.30
CA SER A 410 36.95 -9.10 15.48
C SER A 410 35.59 -8.48 15.12
N GLY A 411 35.23 -7.39 15.80
CA GLY A 411 33.96 -6.68 15.72
C GLY A 411 32.88 -7.23 16.64
N ILE A 412 33.00 -8.47 17.16
CA ILE A 412 31.97 -9.08 18.03
C ILE A 412 31.93 -8.46 19.43
N GLY A 413 33.06 -7.93 19.90
CA GLY A 413 33.21 -7.29 21.21
C GLY A 413 32.69 -5.85 21.28
N ALA A 414 32.12 -5.32 20.20
CA ALA A 414 31.52 -3.99 20.21
C ALA A 414 30.29 -3.97 21.14
N SER A 415 30.25 -2.99 22.04
CA SER A 415 29.13 -2.79 22.96
C SER A 415 28.74 -1.33 23.10
N TYR A 416 27.43 -1.10 23.09
CA TYR A 416 26.82 0.20 23.28
C TYR A 416 26.51 0.47 24.75
N ALA A 417 26.66 1.73 25.15
CA ALA A 417 26.22 2.19 26.46
C ALA A 417 24.68 2.20 26.56
N PRO A 418 24.13 2.19 27.79
CA PRO A 418 22.70 2.29 28.00
C PRO A 418 22.07 3.52 27.32
N ASN A 419 20.97 3.30 26.62
CA ASN A 419 20.15 4.33 25.97
C ASN A 419 18.74 3.77 25.71
N VAL A 420 17.88 4.51 25.00
CA VAL A 420 16.49 4.08 24.71
C VAL A 420 16.37 2.74 23.97
N LEU A 421 17.42 2.30 23.24
CA LEU A 421 17.49 1.00 22.56
C LEU A 421 18.20 -0.08 23.38
N ASN A 422 19.06 0.30 24.33
CA ASN A 422 19.90 -0.62 25.11
C ASN A 422 19.53 -0.49 26.58
N ILE A 423 18.44 -1.12 27.00
CA ILE A 423 17.92 -1.03 28.36
C ILE A 423 18.63 -2.04 29.25
N GLU A 424 19.24 -1.57 30.33
CA GLU A 424 19.88 -2.44 31.32
C GLU A 424 18.87 -3.45 31.86
N SER A 425 19.26 -4.72 31.82
CA SER A 425 18.40 -5.84 32.20
C SER A 425 18.99 -6.53 33.43
N PRO A 426 18.36 -6.43 34.61
CA PRO A 426 18.84 -7.14 35.80
C PRO A 426 18.65 -8.65 35.62
N ASN A 427 19.63 -9.47 36.07
CA ASN A 427 19.57 -10.93 36.09
C ASN A 427 19.29 -11.62 34.73
N THR A 428 20.20 -11.48 33.76
CA THR A 428 20.11 -12.21 32.48
C THR A 428 20.39 -13.71 32.61
N GLY A 429 21.09 -14.15 33.66
CA GLY A 429 21.46 -15.56 33.90
C GLY A 429 22.56 -16.12 32.98
N GLY A 430 22.55 -15.76 31.70
CA GLY A 430 23.48 -16.24 30.68
C GLY A 430 24.54 -15.23 30.24
N CYS A 431 25.04 -15.34 29.01
CA CYS A 431 26.09 -14.49 28.44
C CYS A 431 25.57 -13.24 27.70
N LEU A 432 24.29 -13.18 27.30
CA LEU A 432 23.77 -12.02 26.56
C LEU A 432 23.67 -10.77 27.44
N ARG A 433 24.00 -9.61 26.87
CA ARG A 433 23.98 -8.30 27.54
C ARG A 433 23.34 -7.27 26.61
N SER A 434 22.48 -6.41 27.15
CA SER A 434 21.94 -5.26 26.40
C SER A 434 23.06 -4.37 25.88
N GLY A 435 22.95 -3.92 24.64
CA GLY A 435 23.99 -3.18 23.93
C GLY A 435 25.10 -4.04 23.33
N ALA A 436 25.13 -5.36 23.54
CA ALA A 436 26.10 -6.28 22.91
C ALA A 436 25.49 -7.07 21.75
N LEU A 437 26.34 -7.67 20.91
CA LEU A 437 25.92 -8.53 19.80
C LEU A 437 25.48 -9.92 20.27
N LEU A 438 24.63 -10.58 19.47
CA LEU A 438 24.34 -12.00 19.65
C LEU A 438 25.62 -12.83 19.47
N LEU A 439 25.82 -13.81 20.35
CA LEU A 439 26.95 -14.75 20.28
C LEU A 439 26.55 -16.02 19.53
N GLN A 440 27.54 -16.75 19.01
CA GLN A 440 27.29 -17.95 18.22
C GLN A 440 26.55 -19.02 19.05
N ALA A 441 25.45 -19.55 18.51
CA ALA A 441 24.75 -20.69 19.09
C ALA A 441 24.04 -21.49 17.99
N ARG A 442 23.75 -22.75 18.26
CA ARG A 442 23.07 -23.64 17.31
C ARG A 442 21.79 -24.19 17.91
N VAL A 443 20.78 -24.28 17.05
CA VAL A 443 19.47 -24.84 17.36
C VAL A 443 18.99 -25.63 16.15
N THR A 444 18.03 -26.52 16.36
CA THR A 444 17.35 -27.22 15.27
C THR A 444 16.08 -26.45 14.91
N ARG A 445 15.92 -26.04 13.65
CA ARG A 445 14.66 -25.43 13.20
C ARG A 445 13.56 -26.50 13.17
N TYR A 446 12.45 -26.24 13.85
CA TYR A 446 11.40 -27.22 14.07
C TYR A 446 10.83 -27.79 12.76
N ILE A 447 10.53 -26.90 11.81
CA ILE A 447 9.74 -27.23 10.60
C ILE A 447 10.44 -28.20 9.65
N ASP A 448 11.77 -28.17 9.57
CA ASP A 448 12.58 -28.95 8.63
C ASP A 448 13.67 -29.80 9.31
N ALA A 449 13.75 -29.74 10.65
CA ALA A 449 14.77 -30.40 11.47
C ALA A 449 16.21 -30.00 11.11
N ASN A 450 16.42 -28.83 10.49
CA ASN A 450 17.74 -28.40 10.07
C ASN A 450 18.51 -27.74 11.24
N PRO A 451 19.73 -28.18 11.56
CA PRO A 451 20.59 -27.49 12.53
C PRO A 451 21.12 -26.18 11.94
N VAL A 452 20.76 -25.06 12.56
CA VAL A 452 21.08 -23.70 12.09
C VAL A 452 21.88 -22.93 13.13
N ASP A 453 22.72 -22.00 12.68
CA ASP A 453 23.35 -20.99 13.54
C ASP A 453 22.31 -19.88 13.80
N ILE A 454 21.70 -19.86 14.99
CA ILE A 454 20.49 -19.05 15.26
C ILE A 454 20.71 -17.55 15.09
N GLN A 455 21.92 -17.06 15.37
CA GLN A 455 22.27 -15.65 15.17
C GLN A 455 22.28 -15.25 13.68
N LEU A 456 22.36 -16.22 12.78
CA LEU A 456 22.37 -16.02 11.33
C LEU A 456 21.05 -16.40 10.64
N ASP A 457 20.20 -17.19 11.30
CA ASP A 457 19.05 -17.82 10.65
C ASP A 457 17.98 -16.83 10.18
N ILE A 458 17.70 -15.81 11.00
CA ILE A 458 16.78 -14.73 10.63
C ILE A 458 17.58 -13.65 9.87
N PRO A 459 17.35 -13.47 8.56
CA PRO A 459 18.09 -12.50 7.76
C PRO A 459 17.82 -11.05 8.21
N MET A 460 18.75 -10.16 7.91
CA MET A 460 18.70 -8.75 8.32
C MET A 460 17.82 -7.93 7.36
N LEU A 461 16.50 -8.01 7.54
CA LEU A 461 15.50 -7.34 6.70
C LEU A 461 15.01 -5.98 7.25
N GLY A 462 15.65 -5.45 8.30
CA GLY A 462 15.28 -4.18 8.92
C GLY A 462 14.27 -4.31 10.08
N GLN A 463 13.97 -5.54 10.48
CA GLN A 463 13.02 -5.87 11.55
C GLN A 463 13.72 -6.16 12.89
N PHE A 464 13.04 -5.84 13.99
CA PHE A 464 13.40 -6.34 15.32
C PHE A 464 13.19 -7.86 15.38
N ARG A 465 13.86 -8.54 16.29
CA ARG A 465 13.58 -9.95 16.62
C ARG A 465 13.18 -10.06 18.08
N VAL A 466 12.12 -10.80 18.36
CA VAL A 466 11.60 -11.02 19.71
C VAL A 466 11.70 -12.52 19.98
N PHE A 467 12.78 -12.92 20.67
CA PHE A 467 13.01 -14.32 21.01
C PHE A 467 12.34 -14.65 22.35
N PHE A 468 11.52 -15.69 22.36
CA PHE A 468 10.92 -16.29 23.54
C PHE A 468 11.68 -17.57 23.87
N PHE A 469 12.22 -17.69 25.08
CA PHE A 469 12.81 -18.92 25.61
C PHE A 469 11.90 -19.49 26.68
N THR A 470 11.53 -20.76 26.53
CA THR A 470 10.75 -21.52 27.50
C THR A 470 11.27 -22.95 27.56
N ARG A 471 11.14 -23.61 28.71
CA ARG A 471 11.42 -25.05 28.79
C ARG A 471 10.32 -25.87 28.10
N ASN A 472 9.07 -25.50 28.34
CA ASN A 472 7.88 -26.22 27.88
C ASN A 472 6.81 -25.23 27.42
N PRO A 473 6.54 -25.11 26.10
CA PRO A 473 5.54 -24.20 25.56
C PRO A 473 4.11 -24.48 26.07
N HIS A 474 3.80 -25.74 26.43
CA HIS A 474 2.50 -26.09 27.01
C HIS A 474 2.34 -25.50 28.40
N ALA A 475 3.36 -25.63 29.25
CA ALA A 475 3.36 -25.05 30.58
C ALA A 475 3.28 -23.51 30.51
N SER A 476 3.99 -22.90 29.55
CA SER A 476 4.02 -21.44 29.33
C SER A 476 2.91 -20.90 28.41
N SER A 477 1.91 -21.72 28.04
CA SER A 477 0.93 -21.38 26.99
C SER A 477 0.10 -20.14 27.32
N ALA A 478 -0.27 -19.94 28.59
CA ALA A 478 -1.01 -18.77 29.05
C ALA A 478 -0.21 -17.47 28.86
N PHE A 479 1.07 -17.47 29.25
CA PHE A 479 1.98 -16.35 29.03
C PHE A 479 2.18 -16.07 27.56
N LEU A 480 2.56 -17.09 26.78
CA LEU A 480 2.83 -16.97 25.36
C LEU A 480 1.60 -16.45 24.61
N THR A 481 0.40 -16.94 24.93
CA THR A 481 -0.86 -16.46 24.33
C THR A 481 -1.10 -15.00 24.64
N THR A 482 -1.01 -14.61 25.93
CA THR A 482 -1.29 -13.23 26.36
C THR A 482 -0.35 -12.22 25.71
N VAL A 483 0.97 -12.47 25.76
CA VAL A 483 1.97 -11.57 25.17
C VAL A 483 1.86 -11.55 23.65
N SER A 484 1.64 -12.70 23.00
CA SER A 484 1.44 -12.78 21.54
C SER A 484 0.22 -11.97 21.06
N SER A 485 -0.90 -12.09 21.77
CA SER A 485 -2.11 -11.32 21.47
C SER A 485 -1.90 -9.83 21.71
N HIS A 486 -1.16 -9.44 22.75
CA HIS A 486 -0.85 -8.04 23.02
C HIS A 486 0.00 -7.41 21.93
N LEU A 487 1.12 -8.05 21.57
CA LEU A 487 2.09 -7.55 20.57
C LEU A 487 1.51 -7.40 19.16
N THR A 488 0.43 -8.13 18.84
CA THR A 488 -0.28 -8.02 17.55
C THR A 488 -1.53 -7.14 17.61
N SER A 489 -1.96 -6.72 18.80
CA SER A 489 -3.13 -5.86 18.99
C SER A 489 -2.82 -4.37 18.78
N THR A 490 -3.84 -3.58 18.49
CA THR A 490 -3.75 -2.11 18.45
C THR A 490 -3.58 -1.47 19.84
N ASN A 491 -3.65 -2.25 20.91
CA ASN A 491 -3.42 -1.74 22.27
C ASN A 491 -1.92 -1.63 22.60
N SER A 492 -1.05 -2.41 21.96
CA SER A 492 0.40 -2.31 22.15
C SER A 492 1.06 -1.29 21.21
N VAL A 493 2.17 -0.69 21.65
CA VAL A 493 2.98 0.21 20.82
C VAL A 493 3.52 -0.52 19.60
N LEU A 494 4.05 -1.73 19.81
CA LEU A 494 4.63 -2.52 18.73
C LEU A 494 3.55 -2.97 17.72
N GLY A 495 2.35 -3.32 18.17
CA GLY A 495 1.24 -3.68 17.29
C GLY A 495 0.75 -2.51 16.44
N ARG A 496 0.60 -1.31 17.03
CA ARG A 496 0.27 -0.10 16.25
C ARG A 496 1.39 0.30 15.29
N ALA A 497 2.65 0.24 15.72
CA ALA A 497 3.80 0.53 14.86
C ALA A 497 3.94 -0.51 13.74
N SER A 498 3.63 -1.79 14.01
CA SER A 498 3.58 -2.87 13.02
C SER A 498 2.51 -2.61 11.96
N LEU A 499 1.31 -2.17 12.37
CA LEU A 499 0.25 -1.77 11.44
C LEU A 499 0.67 -0.59 10.56
N ALA A 500 1.27 0.45 11.17
CA ALA A 500 1.81 1.59 10.44
C ALA A 500 2.97 1.19 9.50
N ALA A 501 3.81 0.22 9.91
CA ALA A 501 4.86 -0.35 9.08
C ALA A 501 4.29 -1.10 7.88
N SER A 502 3.31 -1.99 8.05
CA SER A 502 2.68 -2.72 6.93
C SER A 502 2.15 -1.76 5.86
N HIS A 503 1.53 -0.66 6.28
CA HIS A 503 1.14 0.43 5.41
C HIS A 503 2.36 1.09 4.74
N SER A 504 3.35 1.53 5.51
CA SER A 504 4.52 2.23 4.98
C SER A 504 5.37 1.37 4.01
N TYR A 505 5.58 0.08 4.29
CA TYR A 505 6.36 -0.83 3.43
C TYR A 505 5.66 -1.13 2.10
N THR A 506 4.36 -0.91 2.04
CA THR A 506 3.58 -0.86 0.80
C THR A 506 3.79 0.46 0.05
N ILE A 507 4.17 1.54 0.75
CA ILE A 507 4.49 2.85 0.16
C ILE A 507 5.89 2.90 -0.46
N LEU A 508 6.88 2.79 0.39
CA LEU A 508 8.28 2.82 0.00
C LEU A 508 8.64 1.37 -0.26
N ASN A 509 8.39 0.94 -1.49
CA ASN A 509 8.63 -0.42 -1.95
C ASN A 509 9.50 -0.38 -3.20
N THR A 510 10.69 -0.95 -3.10
CA THR A 510 11.50 -1.27 -4.27
C THR A 510 11.07 -2.67 -4.74
N PRO A 511 10.82 -2.88 -6.04
CA PRO A 511 10.51 -4.21 -6.54
C PRO A 511 11.53 -5.23 -6.04
N ALA A 512 11.03 -6.34 -5.48
CA ALA A 512 11.90 -7.43 -5.07
C ALA A 512 12.62 -7.96 -6.33
N PRO A 513 13.96 -8.10 -6.32
CA PRO A 513 14.67 -8.70 -7.44
C PRO A 513 14.28 -10.17 -7.60
N ASP A 514 14.54 -10.74 -8.78
CA ASP A 514 14.29 -12.15 -9.06
C ASP A 514 15.02 -13.08 -8.06
N SER A 515 16.17 -12.65 -7.55
CA SER A 515 16.94 -13.36 -6.52
C SER A 515 16.15 -13.59 -5.21
N ASP A 516 15.23 -12.68 -4.86
CA ASP A 516 14.38 -12.81 -3.67
C ASP A 516 13.32 -13.93 -3.82
N GLY A 517 12.99 -14.31 -5.06
CA GLY A 517 12.12 -15.45 -5.35
C GLY A 517 12.69 -16.79 -4.86
N PHE A 518 14.02 -16.89 -4.72
CA PHE A 518 14.69 -18.09 -4.21
C PHE A 518 14.91 -18.05 -2.69
N SER A 519 15.14 -16.87 -2.12
CA SER A 519 15.41 -16.70 -0.68
C SER A 519 14.13 -16.64 0.18
N GLN A 520 12.99 -16.24 -0.40
CA GLN A 520 11.67 -16.21 0.25
C GLN A 520 11.66 -15.43 1.59
N PRO A 521 12.08 -14.15 1.60
CA PRO A 521 12.17 -13.34 2.83
C PRO A 521 10.83 -13.18 3.57
N GLN A 522 9.71 -13.44 2.88
CA GLN A 522 8.35 -13.43 3.44
C GLN A 522 8.19 -14.44 4.59
N ARG A 523 9.00 -15.51 4.63
CA ARG A 523 9.04 -16.49 5.73
C ARG A 523 9.29 -15.84 7.10
N TYR A 524 10.08 -14.77 7.13
CA TYR A 524 10.48 -14.07 8.36
C TYR A 524 9.69 -12.80 8.63
N THR A 525 8.79 -12.42 7.71
CA THR A 525 7.92 -11.24 7.84
C THR A 525 6.43 -11.60 7.83
N ALA A 526 6.11 -12.86 8.12
CA ALA A 526 4.74 -13.38 8.08
C ALA A 526 3.82 -12.70 9.09
N VAL A 527 4.34 -12.39 10.29
CA VAL A 527 3.60 -11.71 11.37
C VAL A 527 3.65 -10.19 11.20
N SER A 528 4.84 -9.65 10.90
CA SER A 528 5.06 -8.20 10.81
C SER A 528 6.26 -7.89 9.93
N LYS A 529 6.23 -6.72 9.28
CA LYS A 529 7.40 -6.12 8.60
C LYS A 529 8.34 -5.39 9.56
N LEU A 530 7.91 -5.16 10.79
CA LEU A 530 8.65 -4.42 11.82
C LEU A 530 9.35 -5.34 12.82
N PHE A 531 8.79 -6.52 13.11
CA PHE A 531 9.43 -7.49 13.99
C PHE A 531 9.15 -8.95 13.59
N THR A 532 10.07 -9.84 13.95
CA THR A 532 9.95 -11.29 13.79
C THR A 532 9.93 -11.95 15.18
N PRO A 533 8.81 -12.56 15.60
CA PRO A 533 8.81 -13.35 16.81
C PRO A 533 9.49 -14.70 16.56
N ALA A 534 10.17 -15.24 17.57
CA ALA A 534 10.87 -16.52 17.48
C ALA A 534 10.76 -17.26 18.81
N LEU A 535 10.55 -18.58 18.78
CA LEU A 535 10.39 -19.41 19.97
C LEU A 535 11.52 -20.43 20.04
N ILE A 536 12.19 -20.52 21.17
CA ILE A 536 13.19 -21.56 21.49
C ILE A 536 12.65 -22.39 22.65
N THR A 537 12.66 -23.72 22.48
CA THR A 537 12.27 -24.67 23.52
C THR A 537 13.29 -25.79 23.69
N THR A 538 13.36 -26.36 24.90
CA THR A 538 14.21 -27.51 25.23
C THR A 538 13.44 -28.82 25.33
N ILE A 539 12.12 -28.81 25.17
CA ILE A 539 11.31 -30.04 25.10
C ILE A 539 11.56 -30.79 23.79
N SER A 540 11.39 -32.12 23.81
CA SER A 540 11.52 -32.95 22.62
C SER A 540 10.51 -32.56 21.53
N LYS A 541 10.91 -32.70 20.25
CA LYS A 541 10.01 -32.53 19.10
C LYS A 541 8.74 -33.38 19.19
N GLU A 542 8.83 -34.57 19.79
CA GLU A 542 7.72 -35.51 19.92
C GLU A 542 6.62 -35.03 20.89
N GLU A 543 6.92 -34.02 21.72
CA GLU A 543 6.05 -33.55 22.81
C GLU A 543 5.40 -32.19 22.52
N VAL A 544 5.77 -31.52 21.43
CA VAL A 544 5.22 -30.20 21.08
C VAL A 544 5.04 -30.07 19.58
N GLU A 545 3.86 -29.64 19.14
CA GLU A 545 3.54 -29.36 17.76
C GLU A 545 3.38 -27.86 17.49
N ILE A 546 3.58 -27.45 16.23
CA ILE A 546 3.28 -26.05 15.82
C ILE A 546 1.82 -25.71 16.18
N ALA A 547 0.89 -26.67 16.03
CA ALA A 547 -0.52 -26.44 16.33
C ALA A 547 -0.80 -26.02 17.79
N ASP A 548 0.11 -26.37 18.72
CA ASP A 548 -0.01 -26.08 20.14
C ASP A 548 0.37 -24.64 20.50
N LEU A 549 1.04 -23.93 19.57
CA LEU A 549 1.50 -22.56 19.77
C LEU A 549 0.37 -21.53 19.58
N PRO A 550 0.46 -20.35 20.21
CA PRO A 550 -0.49 -19.26 19.95
C PRO A 550 -0.41 -18.75 18.50
N PRO A 551 -1.47 -18.10 17.98
CA PRO A 551 -1.58 -17.71 16.57
C PRO A 551 -0.34 -17.01 15.99
N MET A 552 0.22 -16.02 16.69
CA MET A 552 1.41 -15.28 16.24
C MET A 552 2.62 -16.20 16.01
N LEU A 553 2.86 -17.15 16.93
CA LEU A 553 3.99 -18.07 16.84
C LEU A 553 3.74 -19.17 15.80
N ARG A 554 2.49 -19.54 15.55
CA ARG A 554 2.11 -20.45 14.45
C ARG A 554 2.36 -19.84 13.08
N GLU A 555 2.00 -18.58 12.91
CA GLU A 555 2.29 -17.82 11.69
C GLU A 555 3.80 -17.69 11.48
N SER A 556 4.56 -17.53 12.58
CA SER A 556 6.03 -17.50 12.58
C SER A 556 6.70 -18.87 12.69
N ARG A 557 6.10 -19.93 12.16
CA ARG A 557 6.61 -21.32 12.22
C ARG A 557 8.04 -21.55 11.73
N TRP A 558 8.59 -20.67 10.89
CA TRP A 558 9.99 -20.77 10.41
C TRP A 558 11.01 -20.39 11.47
N THR A 559 10.58 -19.70 12.53
CA THR A 559 11.40 -19.25 13.65
C THR A 559 11.00 -19.94 14.96
N PHE A 560 10.48 -21.17 14.85
CA PHE A 560 10.32 -22.09 15.97
C PHE A 560 11.52 -23.05 16.00
N TYR A 561 12.21 -23.10 17.13
CA TYR A 561 13.48 -23.79 17.29
C TYR A 561 13.46 -24.74 18.49
N LEU A 562 14.10 -25.89 18.30
CA LEU A 562 14.42 -26.87 19.34
C LEU A 562 15.89 -26.71 19.72
N ASP A 563 16.17 -26.68 21.01
CA ASP A 563 17.51 -26.51 21.55
C ASP A 563 18.14 -27.87 21.89
N ASP A 564 18.33 -28.68 20.84
CA ASP A 564 18.62 -30.11 20.95
C ASP A 564 19.75 -30.58 20.00
N VAL A 565 20.56 -29.65 19.47
CA VAL A 565 21.60 -29.98 18.48
C VAL A 565 22.65 -30.91 19.11
N PRO A 566 22.83 -32.13 18.58
CA PRO A 566 23.78 -33.09 19.16
C PRO A 566 25.23 -32.60 19.06
N GLY A 567 26.01 -32.81 20.12
CA GLY A 567 27.45 -32.52 20.16
C GLY A 567 27.82 -31.07 20.54
N GLU A 568 26.84 -30.19 20.77
CA GLU A 568 27.09 -28.88 21.35
C GLU A 568 27.45 -28.99 22.84
N LYS A 569 28.44 -28.21 23.30
CA LYS A 569 28.92 -28.26 24.69
C LYS A 569 27.90 -27.71 25.70
N GLN A 570 27.05 -26.81 25.24
CA GLN A 570 26.03 -26.11 26.02
C GLN A 570 24.87 -25.78 25.08
N THR A 571 23.64 -25.85 25.57
CA THR A 571 22.44 -25.46 24.83
C THR A 571 22.42 -23.95 24.58
N CYS A 572 21.72 -23.50 23.54
CA CYS A 572 21.52 -22.07 23.25
C CYS A 572 20.89 -21.34 24.45
N THR A 573 19.88 -21.95 25.08
CA THR A 573 19.15 -21.43 26.24
C THR A 573 20.07 -21.28 27.44
N ASP A 574 20.90 -22.28 27.73
CA ASP A 574 21.87 -22.19 28.83
C ASP A 574 22.93 -21.13 28.55
N LYS A 575 23.45 -21.07 27.31
CA LYS A 575 24.47 -20.10 26.91
C LYS A 575 23.94 -18.67 26.98
N TRP A 576 22.84 -18.39 26.28
CA TRP A 576 22.35 -17.03 26.08
C TRP A 576 21.65 -16.46 27.32
N VAL A 577 20.81 -17.25 27.98
CA VAL A 577 19.93 -16.77 29.07
C VAL A 577 20.10 -17.54 30.40
N GLY A 578 21.08 -18.44 30.50
CA GLY A 578 21.43 -19.11 31.76
C GLY A 578 20.46 -20.22 32.15
N GLY A 579 19.76 -20.80 31.16
CA GLY A 579 18.73 -21.80 31.35
C GLY A 579 17.35 -21.17 31.48
N CYS A 580 16.30 -22.00 31.54
CA CYS A 580 14.92 -21.58 31.75
C CYS A 580 14.19 -22.65 32.58
N SER A 581 13.57 -22.25 33.69
CA SER A 581 12.79 -23.19 34.51
C SER A 581 11.43 -23.51 33.87
N GLU A 582 10.69 -24.48 34.41
CA GLU A 582 9.44 -24.97 33.79
C GLU A 582 8.31 -23.94 33.77
N ASP A 583 8.24 -23.06 34.78
CA ASP A 583 7.22 -22.00 34.90
C ASP A 583 7.73 -20.63 34.41
N GLU A 584 8.82 -20.60 33.65
CA GLU A 584 9.52 -19.37 33.28
C GLU A 584 9.53 -19.13 31.76
N VAL A 585 9.44 -17.86 31.39
CA VAL A 585 9.65 -17.37 30.03
C VAL A 585 10.64 -16.21 30.05
N VAL A 586 11.67 -16.29 29.20
CA VAL A 586 12.62 -15.19 28.96
C VAL A 586 12.32 -14.59 27.59
N VAL A 587 12.19 -13.26 27.51
CA VAL A 587 12.04 -12.53 26.24
C VAL A 587 13.29 -11.72 25.96
N VAL A 588 13.90 -11.92 24.80
CA VAL A 588 15.08 -11.19 24.33
C VAL A 588 14.71 -10.37 23.10
N ASN A 589 14.76 -9.04 23.22
CA ASN A 589 14.54 -8.10 22.12
C ASN A 589 15.87 -7.81 21.44
N VAL A 590 15.97 -8.11 20.15
CA VAL A 590 17.16 -7.85 19.34
C VAL A 590 16.82 -6.83 18.26
N ARG A 591 17.60 -5.76 18.22
CA ARG A 591 17.47 -4.64 17.28
C ARG A 591 17.74 -5.06 15.83
N PRO A 592 17.29 -4.31 14.82
CA PRO A 592 17.50 -4.64 13.40
C PRO A 592 18.97 -4.81 12.99
N ASP A 593 19.93 -4.23 13.72
CA ASP A 593 21.37 -4.37 13.48
C ASP A 593 22.03 -5.55 14.23
N GLY A 594 21.25 -6.39 14.91
CA GLY A 594 21.72 -7.62 15.56
C GLY A 594 22.24 -7.44 16.99
N TYR A 595 22.15 -6.23 17.53
CA TYR A 595 22.46 -5.97 18.94
C TYR A 595 21.27 -6.32 19.82
N VAL A 596 21.54 -6.90 21.00
CA VAL A 596 20.55 -7.12 22.04
C VAL A 596 20.13 -5.76 22.60
N GLY A 597 18.84 -5.45 22.56
CA GLY A 597 18.31 -4.20 23.09
C GLY A 597 17.82 -4.31 24.54
N ALA A 598 17.08 -5.38 24.85
CA ALA A 598 16.57 -5.62 26.18
C ALA A 598 16.32 -7.12 26.43
N ILE A 599 16.47 -7.55 27.68
CA ILE A 599 16.18 -8.92 28.13
C ILE A 599 15.22 -8.81 29.33
N GLY A 600 14.21 -9.67 29.39
CA GLY A 600 13.35 -9.76 30.57
C GLY A 600 12.94 -11.20 30.85
N ARG A 601 12.63 -11.48 32.12
CA ARG A 601 12.40 -12.82 32.67
C ARG A 601 11.18 -12.77 33.56
N TRP A 602 10.23 -13.68 33.32
CA TRP A 602 8.93 -13.68 34.00
C TRP A 602 8.48 -15.11 34.29
N THR A 603 7.68 -15.26 35.34
CA THR A 603 6.88 -16.47 35.54
C THR A 603 5.65 -16.47 34.63
N ASN A 604 5.04 -17.62 34.41
CA ASN A 604 3.87 -17.75 33.53
C ASN A 604 2.69 -16.84 33.96
N GLY A 605 2.54 -16.58 35.26
CA GLY A 605 1.52 -15.68 35.81
C GLY A 605 1.77 -14.17 35.61
N GLU A 606 2.93 -13.78 35.09
CA GLU A 606 3.37 -12.37 35.00
C GLU A 606 3.27 -11.78 33.58
N ALA A 607 2.49 -12.39 32.70
CA ALA A 607 2.33 -11.97 31.31
C ALA A 607 1.95 -10.49 31.14
N ALA A 608 1.08 -9.95 32.00
CA ALA A 608 0.71 -8.53 31.97
C ALA A 608 1.91 -7.60 32.21
N LYS A 609 2.80 -7.95 33.15
CA LYS A 609 4.02 -7.17 33.41
C LYS A 609 4.98 -7.22 32.22
N ALA A 610 5.03 -8.35 31.52
CA ALA A 610 5.82 -8.48 30.30
C ALA A 610 5.26 -7.59 29.18
N CYS A 611 3.93 -7.53 29.01
CA CYS A 611 3.27 -6.62 28.07
C CYS A 611 3.63 -5.14 28.37
N ASP A 612 3.50 -4.71 29.63
CA ASP A 612 3.83 -3.34 30.03
C ASP A 612 5.31 -3.01 29.79
N TYR A 613 6.21 -3.94 30.08
CA TYR A 613 7.64 -3.79 29.83
C TYR A 613 7.96 -3.63 28.34
N LEU A 614 7.32 -4.43 27.48
CA LEU A 614 7.51 -4.37 26.04
C LEU A 614 6.98 -3.06 25.46
N ASP A 615 5.82 -2.58 25.92
CA ASP A 615 5.28 -1.28 25.51
C ASP A 615 6.17 -0.12 25.96
N ALA A 616 6.73 -0.18 27.18
CA ALA A 616 7.67 0.83 27.66
C ALA A 616 8.96 0.84 26.82
N TYR A 617 9.51 -0.33 26.50
CA TYR A 617 10.71 -0.45 25.67
C TYR A 617 10.47 0.13 24.27
N TYR A 618 9.47 -0.38 23.53
CA TYR A 618 9.20 0.08 22.17
C TYR A 618 8.67 1.52 22.12
N GLY A 619 7.90 1.95 23.13
CA GLY A 619 7.42 3.32 23.27
C GLY A 619 8.52 4.36 23.51
N GLY A 620 9.73 3.93 23.89
CA GLY A 620 10.88 4.84 24.04
C GLY A 620 11.43 5.38 22.72
N PHE A 621 11.15 4.72 21.59
CA PHE A 621 11.71 5.08 20.29
C PHE A 621 10.80 4.86 19.08
N LEU A 622 9.63 4.22 19.22
CA LEU A 622 8.63 4.08 18.15
C LEU A 622 7.45 5.02 18.36
N MET A 623 6.99 5.65 17.27
CA MET A 623 5.70 6.31 17.23
C MET A 623 4.63 5.26 16.94
N GLY A 624 3.94 4.80 17.98
CA GLY A 624 2.78 3.90 17.87
C GLY A 624 1.55 4.57 17.25
N GLU A 625 1.69 5.74 16.64
CA GLU A 625 0.67 6.47 15.88
C GLU A 625 1.37 7.13 14.70
N ALA A 626 0.87 6.94 13.48
CA ALA A 626 1.55 7.47 12.29
C ALA A 626 1.51 9.01 12.26
N PRO A 627 2.65 9.71 12.14
CA PRO A 627 2.70 11.08 11.67
C PRO A 627 2.33 11.08 10.19
N VAL A 628 1.24 11.77 9.89
CA VAL A 628 0.76 12.03 8.54
C VAL A 628 1.82 12.79 7.73
N LYS A 629 2.33 12.18 6.64
CA LYS A 629 2.72 12.77 5.31
C LYS A 629 3.86 11.98 4.63
N VAL A 630 3.54 11.14 3.64
CA VAL A 630 4.14 11.04 2.27
C VAL A 630 3.63 9.76 1.58
N THR A 631 3.30 9.93 0.30
CA THR A 631 2.42 9.20 -0.62
C THR A 631 2.97 7.88 -1.20
N VAL A 632 2.27 6.78 -0.93
CA VAL A 632 1.81 5.87 -2.01
C VAL A 632 0.33 6.02 -2.02
N SER A 633 -0.23 5.93 -3.23
CA SER A 633 -1.63 6.14 -3.53
C SER A 633 -2.50 5.76 -2.32
N SER A 634 -2.98 6.80 -1.66
CA SER A 634 -3.72 6.73 -0.40
C SER A 634 -5.02 5.93 -0.54
N TRP A 635 -5.43 5.66 -1.78
CA TRP A 635 -6.77 5.27 -2.11
C TRP A 635 -7.01 3.76 -1.95
N GLU A 636 -6.06 2.89 -2.31
CA GLU A 636 -6.26 1.43 -2.17
C GLU A 636 -6.49 1.07 -0.70
N ARG A 637 -5.73 1.69 0.22
CA ARG A 637 -5.87 1.43 1.65
C ARG A 637 -7.13 2.06 2.25
N ILE A 638 -7.54 3.22 1.75
CA ILE A 638 -8.85 3.80 2.12
C ILE A 638 -9.96 2.84 1.68
N ALA A 639 -9.89 2.31 0.46
CA ALA A 639 -10.84 1.33 -0.07
C ALA A 639 -10.84 0.03 0.75
N GLU A 640 -9.67 -0.57 0.99
CA GLU A 640 -9.52 -1.78 1.82
C GLU A 640 -10.08 -1.56 3.23
N SER A 641 -9.75 -0.43 3.87
CA SER A 641 -10.24 -0.11 5.21
C SER A 641 -11.76 0.06 5.24
N LYS A 642 -12.31 0.75 4.23
CA LYS A 642 -13.75 1.00 4.13
C LYS A 642 -14.52 -0.29 3.86
N GLN A 643 -14.01 -1.13 2.96
CA GLN A 643 -14.54 -2.48 2.69
C GLN A 643 -14.45 -3.36 3.94
N ALA A 644 -13.33 -3.37 4.66
CA ALA A 644 -13.18 -4.17 5.88
C ALA A 644 -14.20 -3.80 6.97
N ILE A 645 -14.48 -2.51 7.16
CA ILE A 645 -15.53 -2.05 8.09
C ILE A 645 -16.91 -2.55 7.66
N ARG A 646 -17.22 -2.43 6.36
CA ARG A 646 -18.47 -2.96 5.79
C ARG A 646 -18.59 -4.47 6.01
N GLU A 647 -17.55 -5.24 5.67
CA GLU A 647 -17.56 -6.70 5.84
C GLU A 647 -17.70 -7.11 7.31
N ALA A 648 -17.03 -6.41 8.22
CA ALA A 648 -17.14 -6.65 9.65
C ALA A 648 -18.56 -6.39 10.18
N ALA A 649 -19.24 -5.36 9.67
CA ALA A 649 -20.62 -5.06 10.04
C ALA A 649 -21.63 -6.07 9.44
N VAL A 650 -21.31 -6.67 8.29
CA VAL A 650 -22.15 -7.68 7.63
C VAL A 650 -21.96 -9.08 8.24
N ALA A 651 -20.76 -9.43 8.66
CA ALA A 651 -20.37 -10.78 9.08
C ALA A 651 -21.27 -11.44 10.15
N PRO A 652 -21.71 -10.75 11.23
CA PRO A 652 -22.57 -11.35 12.26
C PRO A 652 -23.90 -11.89 11.71
N TYR A 653 -24.40 -11.28 10.64
CA TYR A 653 -25.70 -11.59 10.05
C TYR A 653 -25.63 -12.64 8.94
N LEU A 654 -24.43 -12.92 8.42
CA LEU A 654 -24.19 -14.02 7.47
C LEU A 654 -24.24 -15.39 8.13
N LEU A 655 -23.70 -15.52 9.34
CA LEU A 655 -23.64 -16.78 10.08
C LEU A 655 -25.01 -17.23 10.62
N ALA A 656 -25.93 -16.27 10.80
CA ALA A 656 -27.29 -16.50 11.30
C ALA A 656 -28.35 -16.66 10.18
N ALA A 657 -27.94 -16.59 8.92
CA ALA A 657 -28.84 -16.66 7.77
C ALA A 657 -29.04 -18.12 7.31
N ASN A 658 -30.29 -18.58 7.26
CA ASN A 658 -30.65 -19.84 6.60
C ASN A 658 -30.93 -19.54 5.11
N PRO A 659 -30.31 -20.23 4.13
CA PRO A 659 -30.54 -19.96 2.70
C PRO A 659 -31.98 -20.24 2.22
N ALA A 660 -32.85 -20.80 3.06
CA ALA A 660 -34.25 -21.09 2.75
C ALA A 660 -35.09 -19.81 2.53
N THR A 661 -36.28 -20.00 1.94
CA THR A 661 -37.31 -18.95 1.79
C THR A 661 -37.74 -18.43 3.17
N ASP A 662 -37.75 -17.11 3.33
CA ASP A 662 -38.25 -16.43 4.53
C ASP A 662 -39.60 -15.78 4.18
N PRO A 663 -40.71 -16.21 4.81
CA PRO A 663 -42.05 -15.75 4.47
C PRO A 663 -42.24 -14.25 4.65
N ILE A 664 -41.44 -13.58 5.50
CA ILE A 664 -41.49 -12.13 5.66
C ILE A 664 -40.91 -11.44 4.43
N THR A 665 -39.72 -11.84 3.99
CA THR A 665 -39.07 -11.21 2.82
C THR A 665 -39.77 -11.55 1.49
N ASP A 666 -40.57 -12.62 1.47
CA ASP A 666 -41.36 -13.02 0.30
C ASP A 666 -42.58 -12.11 0.04
N ILE A 667 -43.03 -11.34 1.03
CA ILE A 667 -44.07 -10.31 0.86
C ILE A 667 -43.55 -9.26 -0.13
N ASN A 668 -44.22 -9.07 -1.26
CA ASN A 668 -43.78 -8.15 -2.31
C ASN A 668 -44.32 -6.72 -2.16
N ASP A 669 -45.31 -6.53 -1.29
CA ASP A 669 -46.09 -5.30 -1.22
C ASP A 669 -45.96 -4.58 0.13
N VAL A 670 -45.71 -3.28 0.08
CA VAL A 670 -45.59 -2.42 1.27
C VAL A 670 -46.91 -2.32 2.04
N GLU A 671 -48.06 -2.29 1.35
CA GLU A 671 -49.37 -2.17 2.00
C GLU A 671 -49.69 -3.44 2.80
N GLU A 672 -49.40 -4.62 2.23
CA GLU A 672 -49.54 -5.91 2.90
C GLU A 672 -48.66 -5.98 4.16
N LEU A 673 -47.38 -5.62 4.05
CA LEU A 673 -46.45 -5.62 5.19
C LEU A 673 -46.87 -4.60 6.27
N ALA A 674 -47.31 -3.42 5.86
CA ALA A 674 -47.81 -2.39 6.78
C ALA A 674 -49.10 -2.82 7.50
N GLU A 675 -49.99 -3.58 6.84
CA GLU A 675 -51.19 -4.15 7.47
C GLU A 675 -50.82 -5.19 8.54
N LEU A 676 -49.85 -6.06 8.27
CA LEU A 676 -49.38 -7.05 9.25
C LEU A 676 -48.73 -6.40 10.48
N LEU A 677 -47.97 -5.31 10.27
CA LEU A 677 -47.36 -4.53 11.35
C LEU A 677 -48.42 -3.74 12.15
N SER A 678 -49.34 -3.06 11.47
CA SER A 678 -50.39 -2.26 12.13
C SER A 678 -51.45 -3.09 12.86
N SER A 679 -51.69 -4.34 12.42
CA SER A 679 -52.55 -5.30 13.13
C SER A 679 -51.85 -6.05 14.27
N GLY A 680 -50.53 -5.84 14.46
CA GLY A 680 -49.74 -6.51 15.48
C GLY A 680 -49.46 -7.99 15.21
N LYS A 681 -49.72 -8.47 13.98
CA LYS A 681 -49.41 -9.85 13.55
C LYS A 681 -47.92 -10.08 13.35
N LEU A 682 -47.17 -9.03 13.00
CA LEU A 682 -45.71 -9.00 12.94
C LEU A 682 -45.19 -7.83 13.78
N LYS A 683 -44.01 -8.00 14.36
CA LYS A 683 -43.25 -6.92 15.00
C LYS A 683 -42.27 -6.28 14.01
N ALA A 684 -41.98 -5.00 14.20
CA ALA A 684 -40.98 -4.29 13.41
C ALA A 684 -39.60 -4.95 13.56
N GLU A 685 -39.19 -5.37 14.76
CA GLU A 685 -37.90 -6.03 14.97
C GLU A 685 -37.78 -7.34 14.17
N GLU A 686 -38.85 -8.14 14.10
CA GLU A 686 -38.88 -9.39 13.33
C GLU A 686 -38.69 -9.12 11.83
N VAL A 687 -39.39 -8.11 11.32
CA VAL A 687 -39.29 -7.69 9.92
C VAL A 687 -37.88 -7.19 9.59
N ILE A 688 -37.34 -6.28 10.39
CA ILE A 688 -36.02 -5.69 10.14
C ILE A 688 -34.91 -6.75 10.21
N LEU A 689 -34.96 -7.67 11.17
CA LEU A 689 -33.98 -8.77 11.25
C LEU A 689 -34.04 -9.70 10.03
N ALA A 690 -35.23 -9.99 9.50
CA ALA A 690 -35.38 -10.82 8.29
C ALA A 690 -34.71 -10.15 7.07
N TYR A 691 -34.96 -8.85 6.88
CA TYR A 691 -34.35 -8.09 5.78
C TYR A 691 -32.84 -7.89 5.95
N ILE A 692 -32.33 -7.66 7.16
CA ILE A 692 -30.88 -7.56 7.43
C ILE A 692 -30.15 -8.84 7.05
N LYS A 693 -30.67 -10.00 7.45
CA LYS A 693 -30.08 -11.30 7.09
C LYS A 693 -30.06 -11.49 5.57
N LYS A 694 -31.15 -11.12 4.89
CA LYS A 694 -31.24 -11.22 3.43
C LYS A 694 -30.28 -10.25 2.72
N ALA A 695 -30.12 -9.02 3.23
CA ALA A 695 -29.16 -8.04 2.74
C ALA A 695 -27.72 -8.49 2.90
N ALA A 696 -27.37 -9.12 4.02
CA ALA A 696 -26.06 -9.72 4.22
C ALA A 696 -25.75 -10.80 3.17
N VAL A 697 -26.69 -11.71 2.91
CA VAL A 697 -26.56 -12.76 1.87
C VAL A 697 -26.46 -12.15 0.47
N ALA A 698 -27.30 -11.17 0.16
CA ALA A 698 -27.27 -10.47 -1.12
C ALA A 698 -25.93 -9.75 -1.35
N HIS A 699 -25.38 -9.14 -0.29
CA HIS A 699 -24.08 -8.50 -0.34
C HIS A 699 -22.97 -9.49 -0.66
N LYS A 700 -22.92 -10.62 0.04
CA LYS A 700 -21.94 -11.68 -0.24
C LYS A 700 -22.03 -12.21 -1.67
N ALA A 701 -23.23 -12.27 -2.24
CA ALA A 701 -23.45 -12.76 -3.60
C ALA A 701 -23.09 -11.74 -4.69
N THR A 702 -23.27 -10.44 -4.43
CA THR A 702 -23.28 -9.42 -5.49
C THR A 702 -22.45 -8.16 -5.20
N ASN A 703 -21.90 -8.00 -4.00
CA ASN A 703 -21.17 -6.81 -3.56
C ASN A 703 -22.01 -5.51 -3.72
N CYS A 704 -23.27 -5.54 -3.25
CA CYS A 704 -24.26 -4.48 -3.50
C CYS A 704 -24.38 -3.38 -2.43
N LEU A 705 -23.63 -3.43 -1.32
CA LEU A 705 -23.75 -2.51 -0.18
C LEU A 705 -22.52 -1.60 -0.05
N THR A 706 -22.71 -0.40 0.48
CA THR A 706 -21.64 0.55 0.85
C THR A 706 -21.60 0.76 2.36
N GLU A 707 -22.59 1.46 2.93
CA GLU A 707 -22.72 1.73 4.36
C GLU A 707 -23.78 0.83 5.01
N ILE A 708 -23.52 0.37 6.25
CA ILE A 708 -24.35 -0.60 6.96
C ILE A 708 -25.05 0.07 8.15
N CYS A 709 -26.38 -0.02 8.23
CA CYS A 709 -27.19 0.59 9.30
C CYS A 709 -27.80 -0.43 10.27
N PHE A 710 -27.36 -1.69 10.23
CA PHE A 710 -28.08 -2.82 10.85
C PHE A 710 -28.41 -2.62 12.33
N GLU A 711 -27.46 -2.20 13.17
CA GLU A 711 -27.73 -2.01 14.60
C GLU A 711 -28.66 -0.84 14.89
N ALA A 712 -28.48 0.28 14.20
CA ALA A 712 -29.37 1.42 14.32
C ALA A 712 -30.79 1.07 13.86
N ALA A 713 -30.92 0.24 12.81
CA ALA A 713 -32.18 -0.26 12.30
C ALA A 713 -32.90 -1.15 13.32
N ILE A 714 -32.21 -2.10 13.95
CA ILE A 714 -32.76 -2.96 15.00
C ILE A 714 -33.22 -2.12 16.20
N GLN A 715 -32.42 -1.13 16.61
CA GLN A 715 -32.78 -0.26 17.73
C GLN A 715 -34.00 0.61 17.40
N ARG A 716 -34.10 1.13 16.16
CA ARG A 716 -35.29 1.85 15.70
C ARG A 716 -36.51 0.93 15.69
N ALA A 717 -36.39 -0.29 15.19
CA ALA A 717 -37.46 -1.27 15.17
C ALA A 717 -38.01 -1.56 16.57
N ARG A 718 -37.14 -1.80 17.56
CA ARG A 718 -37.53 -1.96 18.97
C ARG A 718 -38.28 -0.74 19.54
N THR A 719 -37.86 0.46 19.14
CA THR A 719 -38.53 1.71 19.55
C THR A 719 -39.93 1.81 18.96
N LEU A 720 -40.11 1.39 17.71
CA LEU A 720 -41.39 1.33 17.02
C LEU A 720 -42.33 0.30 17.68
N ASP A 721 -41.82 -0.90 17.97
CA ASP A 721 -42.59 -1.95 18.66
C ASP A 721 -43.02 -1.50 20.06
N LYS A 722 -42.12 -0.85 20.81
CA LYS A 722 -42.45 -0.27 22.12
C LYS A 722 -43.53 0.80 22.01
N TYR A 723 -43.44 1.70 21.02
CA TYR A 723 -44.46 2.73 20.81
C TYR A 723 -45.82 2.10 20.51
N TYR A 724 -45.86 1.09 19.63
CA TYR A 724 -47.08 0.36 19.29
C TYR A 724 -47.68 -0.32 20.54
N GLN A 725 -46.85 -0.98 21.35
CA GLN A 725 -47.27 -1.59 22.61
C GLN A 725 -47.85 -0.57 23.60
N ASP A 726 -47.20 0.60 23.74
CA ASP A 726 -47.58 1.62 24.72
C ASP A 726 -48.84 2.42 24.28
N HIS A 727 -49.10 2.55 22.97
CA HIS A 727 -50.15 3.45 22.44
C HIS A 727 -51.25 2.76 21.61
N GLY A 728 -51.07 1.50 21.21
CA GLY A 728 -52.01 0.75 20.36
C GLY A 728 -52.14 1.29 18.92
N LYS A 729 -51.17 2.09 18.45
CA LYS A 729 -51.16 2.67 17.09
C LYS A 729 -49.75 2.77 16.53
N THR A 730 -49.63 2.81 15.22
CA THR A 730 -48.35 2.95 14.51
C THR A 730 -47.85 4.40 14.49
N ILE A 731 -46.55 4.57 14.22
CA ILE A 731 -45.95 5.86 13.81
C ILE A 731 -46.01 5.91 12.29
N GLY A 732 -46.93 6.71 11.76
CA GLY A 732 -47.08 6.92 10.32
C GLY A 732 -47.48 5.66 9.52
N PRO A 733 -47.61 5.81 8.19
CA PRO A 733 -48.02 4.73 7.30
C PRO A 733 -46.89 3.74 6.94
N LEU A 734 -45.63 4.06 7.25
CA LEU A 734 -44.46 3.25 6.92
C LEU A 734 -43.81 2.60 8.15
N HIS A 735 -44.56 2.50 9.25
CA HIS A 735 -44.10 1.93 10.50
C HIS A 735 -43.44 0.56 10.32
N GLY A 736 -42.13 0.47 10.60
CA GLY A 736 -41.37 -0.77 10.54
C GLY A 736 -41.02 -1.25 9.12
N ILE A 737 -41.31 -0.46 8.08
CA ILE A 737 -40.99 -0.82 6.69
C ILE A 737 -39.48 -0.64 6.45
N PRO A 738 -38.76 -1.70 6.02
CA PRO A 738 -37.33 -1.61 5.71
C PRO A 738 -37.08 -0.85 4.41
N ILE A 739 -36.11 0.05 4.42
CA ILE A 739 -35.72 0.86 3.27
C ILE A 739 -34.20 0.82 3.08
N THR A 740 -33.78 0.76 1.82
CA THR A 740 -32.39 0.98 1.39
C THR A 740 -32.32 2.17 0.45
N LEU A 741 -31.17 2.84 0.44
CA LEU A 741 -30.95 4.05 -0.34
C LEU A 741 -29.67 3.89 -1.14
N LYS A 742 -29.63 4.42 -2.37
CA LYS A 742 -28.37 4.57 -3.10
C LYS A 742 -27.33 5.34 -2.26
N ASP A 743 -26.05 5.05 -2.43
CA ASP A 743 -24.99 5.68 -1.64
C ASP A 743 -24.98 7.22 -1.66
N GLN A 744 -25.61 7.86 -2.64
CA GLN A 744 -25.66 9.32 -2.72
C GLN A 744 -26.65 10.03 -1.77
N PHE A 745 -27.43 9.30 -0.95
CA PHE A 745 -28.34 9.91 0.02
C PHE A 745 -27.64 10.09 1.37
N ASN A 746 -27.65 11.31 1.91
CA ASN A 746 -27.13 11.55 3.25
C ASN A 746 -28.00 10.83 4.30
N ILE A 747 -27.34 10.03 5.13
CA ILE A 747 -27.88 9.49 6.37
C ILE A 747 -26.91 9.94 7.46
N LYS A 748 -27.43 10.58 8.49
CA LYS A 748 -26.62 11.16 9.56
C LYS A 748 -25.68 10.12 10.17
N GLY A 749 -24.40 10.46 10.27
CA GLY A 749 -23.36 9.61 10.83
C GLY A 749 -22.78 8.57 9.87
N LEU A 750 -23.24 8.52 8.61
CA LEU A 750 -22.72 7.62 7.57
C LEU A 750 -22.17 8.42 6.38
N ASP A 751 -21.20 7.85 5.69
CA ASP A 751 -20.57 8.51 4.54
C ASP A 751 -21.52 8.56 3.34
N THR A 752 -21.38 9.60 2.52
CA THR A 752 -21.94 9.68 1.17
C THR A 752 -20.81 9.83 0.18
N THR A 753 -20.47 8.74 -0.52
CA THR A 753 -19.16 8.64 -1.19
C THR A 753 -19.18 9.01 -2.67
N LEU A 754 -20.33 8.82 -3.35
CA LEU A 754 -20.45 8.95 -4.81
C LEU A 754 -19.46 8.06 -5.61
N GLY A 755 -18.88 7.05 -4.95
CA GLY A 755 -17.89 6.15 -5.52
C GLY A 755 -16.50 6.78 -5.65
N TYR A 756 -16.27 7.92 -4.97
CA TYR A 756 -14.96 8.54 -4.84
C TYR A 756 -14.28 8.14 -3.56
N VAL A 757 -12.97 7.92 -3.64
CA VAL A 757 -12.17 7.59 -2.46
C VAL A 757 -12.01 8.81 -1.55
N ASN A 758 -11.96 10.02 -2.12
CA ASN A 758 -11.83 11.25 -1.33
C ASN A 758 -13.03 11.54 -0.41
N MET A 759 -14.18 10.89 -0.61
CA MET A 759 -15.40 11.07 0.18
C MET A 759 -15.56 10.00 1.27
N ALA A 760 -14.65 9.03 1.35
CA ALA A 760 -14.64 8.06 2.44
C ALA A 760 -14.25 8.72 3.78
N PHE A 761 -14.80 8.18 4.87
CA PHE A 761 -14.64 8.64 6.25
C PHE A 761 -15.07 10.09 6.49
N LYS A 762 -16.12 10.52 5.77
CA LYS A 762 -16.75 11.84 5.87
C LYS A 762 -18.25 11.67 6.12
N PRO A 763 -18.64 11.31 7.36
CA PRO A 763 -20.03 11.04 7.67
C PRO A 763 -20.87 12.31 7.51
N ALA A 764 -22.07 12.16 6.96
CA ALA A 764 -22.99 13.27 6.82
C ALA A 764 -23.43 13.79 8.20
N GLU A 765 -23.47 15.11 8.36
CA GLU A 765 -23.88 15.77 9.62
C GLU A 765 -25.39 15.65 9.87
N ASP A 766 -26.16 15.64 8.78
CA ASP A 766 -27.62 15.62 8.77
C ASP A 766 -28.16 14.63 7.74
N ASP A 767 -29.37 14.13 7.99
CA ASP A 767 -30.14 13.32 7.05
C ASP A 767 -30.59 14.14 5.83
N ALA A 768 -30.64 13.50 4.67
CA ALA A 768 -31.35 14.06 3.52
C ALA A 768 -32.83 14.29 3.85
N VAL A 769 -33.46 15.30 3.25
CA VAL A 769 -34.87 15.63 3.55
C VAL A 769 -35.80 14.44 3.29
N VAL A 770 -35.56 13.67 2.23
CA VAL A 770 -36.32 12.44 1.96
C VAL A 770 -36.11 11.37 3.04
N VAL A 771 -34.89 11.22 3.57
CA VAL A 771 -34.59 10.26 4.64
C VAL A 771 -35.32 10.64 5.91
N LYS A 772 -35.29 11.93 6.28
CA LYS A 772 -36.05 12.46 7.41
C LYS A 772 -37.55 12.21 7.29
N ILE A 773 -38.14 12.54 6.13
CA ILE A 773 -39.57 12.28 5.87
C ILE A 773 -39.90 10.79 6.04
N LEU A 774 -39.08 9.90 5.49
CA LEU A 774 -39.30 8.45 5.62
C LEU A 774 -39.22 7.98 7.07
N GLN A 775 -38.25 8.49 7.87
CA GLN A 775 -38.15 8.19 9.31
C GLN A 775 -39.37 8.67 10.10
N ASP A 776 -39.85 9.89 9.80
CA ASP A 776 -41.02 10.51 10.43
C ASP A 776 -42.31 9.74 10.10
N LEU A 777 -42.39 9.17 8.90
CA LEU A 777 -43.45 8.25 8.47
C LEU A 777 -43.32 6.84 9.06
N GLY A 778 -42.26 6.55 9.83
CA GLY A 778 -42.06 5.30 10.55
C GLY A 778 -41.15 4.26 9.87
N ALA A 779 -40.56 4.58 8.73
CA ALA A 779 -39.68 3.66 8.00
C ALA A 779 -38.34 3.46 8.72
N VAL A 780 -37.66 2.36 8.38
CA VAL A 780 -36.38 1.96 8.99
C VAL A 780 -35.33 1.74 7.91
N MET A 781 -34.25 2.51 7.98
CA MET A 781 -33.15 2.44 7.01
C MET A 781 -32.18 1.35 7.43
N ILE A 782 -31.93 0.37 6.56
CA ILE A 782 -31.11 -0.80 6.89
C ILE A 782 -29.69 -0.74 6.29
N ALA A 783 -29.51 -0.11 5.11
CA ALA A 783 -28.20 0.04 4.48
C ALA A 783 -28.22 1.06 3.32
N LYS A 784 -27.03 1.41 2.83
CA LYS A 784 -26.82 2.12 1.57
C LYS A 784 -26.29 1.18 0.48
N SER A 785 -26.70 1.40 -0.77
CA SER A 785 -26.39 0.53 -1.92
C SER A 785 -25.30 1.10 -2.83
N ASN A 786 -24.49 0.22 -3.43
CA ASN A 786 -23.38 0.57 -4.30
C ASN A 786 -23.79 1.28 -5.61
N LEU A 787 -22.86 2.07 -6.17
CA LEU A 787 -23.02 2.90 -7.37
C LEU A 787 -21.69 3.00 -8.17
N PRO A 788 -21.67 3.52 -9.41
CA PRO A 788 -20.45 3.76 -10.18
C PRO A 788 -19.60 4.91 -9.65
N GLN A 789 -18.30 4.88 -9.96
CA GLN A 789 -17.41 6.03 -9.76
C GLN A 789 -18.03 7.25 -10.45
N SER A 790 -18.15 8.36 -9.72
CA SER A 790 -18.77 9.62 -10.17
C SER A 790 -20.27 9.59 -10.45
N ILE A 791 -20.98 8.48 -10.17
CA ILE A 791 -22.40 8.26 -10.54
C ILE A 791 -22.74 8.38 -12.05
N MET A 792 -21.78 8.73 -12.90
CA MET A 792 -21.95 9.04 -14.33
C MET A 792 -21.64 7.84 -15.24
N TRP A 793 -22.04 6.63 -14.86
CA TRP A 793 -21.91 5.45 -15.71
C TRP A 793 -23.10 4.50 -15.58
N CYS A 794 -23.29 3.64 -16.59
CA CYS A 794 -24.44 2.73 -16.72
C CYS A 794 -24.15 1.31 -16.23
N GLU A 795 -23.28 1.20 -15.23
CA GLU A 795 -22.93 -0.03 -14.51
C GLU A 795 -22.42 0.34 -13.11
N THR A 796 -22.55 -0.57 -12.15
CA THR A 796 -22.21 -0.31 -10.75
C THR A 796 -20.81 -0.83 -10.43
N GLU A 797 -19.80 0.01 -10.68
CA GLU A 797 -18.38 -0.26 -10.39
C GLU A 797 -17.67 1.02 -9.94
N ASN A 798 -16.94 0.95 -8.82
CA ASN A 798 -16.09 2.06 -8.38
C ASN A 798 -14.82 1.54 -7.66
N PRO A 799 -13.73 2.31 -7.61
CA PRO A 799 -12.51 1.90 -6.92
C PRO A 799 -12.69 1.68 -5.40
N LEU A 800 -13.63 2.37 -4.75
CA LEU A 800 -13.80 2.34 -3.30
C LEU A 800 -14.47 1.05 -2.79
N PHE A 801 -15.52 0.57 -3.46
CA PHE A 801 -16.33 -0.58 -3.05
C PHE A 801 -16.29 -1.76 -4.03
N GLY A 802 -15.72 -1.57 -5.23
CA GLY A 802 -15.61 -2.59 -6.27
C GLY A 802 -16.85 -2.74 -7.15
N LEU A 803 -16.87 -3.83 -7.93
CA LEU A 803 -17.92 -4.17 -8.89
C LEU A 803 -19.12 -4.83 -8.21
N THR A 804 -20.33 -4.40 -8.55
CA THR A 804 -21.57 -5.13 -8.23
C THR A 804 -22.02 -5.97 -9.42
N THR A 805 -22.39 -7.23 -9.18
CA THR A 805 -22.79 -8.19 -10.23
C THR A 805 -24.31 -8.40 -10.28
N ASN A 806 -24.83 -8.89 -11.41
CA ASN A 806 -26.25 -9.20 -11.56
C ASN A 806 -26.62 -10.48 -10.77
N PRO A 807 -27.72 -10.48 -9.99
CA PRO A 807 -28.15 -11.64 -9.21
C PRO A 807 -28.43 -12.93 -10.00
N ARG A 808 -28.78 -12.82 -11.29
CA ARG A 808 -29.09 -13.97 -12.15
C ARG A 808 -27.87 -14.52 -12.87
N ASN A 809 -26.90 -13.65 -13.17
CA ASN A 809 -25.69 -14.01 -13.89
C ASN A 809 -24.55 -13.07 -13.50
N ALA A 810 -23.57 -13.58 -12.76
CA ALA A 810 -22.48 -12.78 -12.23
C ALA A 810 -21.55 -12.16 -13.30
N SER A 811 -21.63 -12.61 -14.55
CA SER A 811 -20.89 -12.03 -15.68
C SER A 811 -21.57 -10.80 -16.29
N PHE A 812 -22.77 -10.46 -15.82
CA PHE A 812 -23.64 -9.43 -16.39
C PHE A 812 -23.82 -8.25 -15.43
N THR A 813 -24.03 -7.06 -15.98
CA THR A 813 -24.29 -5.85 -15.19
C THR A 813 -25.66 -5.90 -14.49
N PRO A 814 -25.79 -5.41 -13.24
CA PRO A 814 -27.08 -5.13 -12.62
C PRO A 814 -27.71 -3.83 -13.15
N GLY A 815 -27.06 -3.13 -14.08
CA GLY A 815 -27.53 -1.86 -14.65
C GLY A 815 -26.92 -0.63 -14.00
N GLY A 816 -27.47 0.53 -14.35
CA GLY A 816 -26.92 1.87 -14.09
C GLY A 816 -26.67 2.26 -12.64
N SER A 817 -26.64 3.56 -12.34
CA SER A 817 -26.00 4.00 -11.09
C SER A 817 -26.70 3.63 -9.77
N THR A 818 -27.91 3.05 -9.84
CA THR A 818 -28.63 2.45 -8.70
C THR A 818 -28.66 0.91 -8.79
N GLY A 819 -27.63 0.30 -9.39
CA GLY A 819 -27.57 -1.15 -9.62
C GLY A 819 -27.39 -1.99 -8.36
N GLY A 820 -26.74 -1.46 -7.31
CA GLY A 820 -26.71 -2.09 -5.99
C GLY A 820 -28.12 -2.31 -5.42
N GLU A 821 -28.97 -1.29 -5.52
CA GLU A 821 -30.37 -1.36 -5.12
C GLU A 821 -31.18 -2.33 -5.99
N GLY A 822 -30.92 -2.33 -7.30
CA GLY A 822 -31.51 -3.31 -8.22
C GLY A 822 -31.20 -4.76 -7.83
N ALA A 823 -29.96 -5.03 -7.40
CA ALA A 823 -29.56 -6.35 -6.91
C ALA A 823 -30.26 -6.70 -5.58
N LEU A 824 -30.34 -5.77 -4.63
CA LEU A 824 -31.02 -5.95 -3.34
C LEU A 824 -32.50 -6.29 -3.51
N LEU A 825 -33.24 -5.49 -4.28
CA LEU A 825 -34.66 -5.69 -4.52
C LEU A 825 -34.93 -7.03 -5.25
N SER A 826 -34.11 -7.38 -6.25
CA SER A 826 -34.23 -8.65 -6.99
C SER A 826 -34.02 -9.87 -6.09
N LEU A 827 -33.10 -9.76 -5.12
CA LEU A 827 -32.82 -10.80 -4.13
C LEU A 827 -33.76 -10.76 -2.90
N LYS A 828 -34.79 -9.91 -2.93
CA LYS A 828 -35.74 -9.67 -1.83
C LYS A 828 -35.08 -9.19 -0.53
N ALA A 829 -33.89 -8.62 -0.65
CA ALA A 829 -33.11 -8.04 0.44
C ALA A 829 -33.51 -6.59 0.78
N SER A 830 -34.39 -6.01 -0.04
CA SER A 830 -35.08 -4.74 0.21
C SER A 830 -36.52 -4.87 -0.27
N ILE A 831 -37.43 -4.07 0.31
CA ILE A 831 -38.81 -3.93 -0.19
C ILE A 831 -39.01 -2.59 -0.91
N VAL A 832 -38.29 -1.54 -0.48
CA VAL A 832 -38.30 -0.23 -1.11
C VAL A 832 -36.87 0.31 -1.16
N GLY A 833 -36.43 0.59 -2.38
CA GLY A 833 -35.17 1.25 -2.69
C GLY A 833 -35.38 2.69 -3.13
N TRP A 834 -34.41 3.56 -2.88
CA TRP A 834 -34.42 4.93 -3.39
C TRP A 834 -33.19 5.22 -4.23
N GLY A 835 -33.42 5.80 -5.42
CA GLY A 835 -32.40 6.14 -6.37
C GLY A 835 -32.55 7.55 -6.91
N THR A 836 -31.63 7.92 -7.80
CA THR A 836 -31.67 9.18 -8.55
C THR A 836 -31.49 8.94 -10.03
N ASP A 837 -31.97 9.86 -10.85
CA ASP A 837 -32.07 9.67 -12.29
C ASP A 837 -31.91 11.01 -13.05
N ILE A 838 -30.71 11.19 -13.61
CA ILE A 838 -30.38 12.25 -14.58
C ILE A 838 -30.29 11.71 -16.01
N GLY A 839 -30.22 10.40 -16.20
CA GLY A 839 -30.11 9.77 -17.52
C GLY A 839 -30.70 8.37 -17.64
N GLY A 840 -31.42 7.88 -16.63
CA GLY A 840 -31.96 6.51 -16.54
C GLY A 840 -31.54 5.74 -15.29
N SER A 841 -30.93 6.39 -14.30
CA SER A 841 -30.31 5.69 -13.17
C SER A 841 -31.27 5.01 -12.18
N ILE A 842 -32.57 5.29 -12.23
CA ILE A 842 -33.62 4.51 -11.56
C ILE A 842 -34.16 3.44 -12.52
N ARG A 843 -34.44 3.85 -13.76
CA ARG A 843 -35.14 3.03 -14.77
C ARG A 843 -34.30 1.88 -15.32
N ILE A 844 -33.02 2.12 -15.60
CA ILE A 844 -32.12 1.13 -16.20
C ILE A 844 -31.89 -0.06 -15.24
N PRO A 845 -31.48 0.14 -13.97
CA PRO A 845 -31.41 -0.97 -13.02
C PRO A 845 -32.74 -1.69 -12.84
N SER A 846 -33.85 -0.96 -12.82
CA SER A 846 -35.18 -1.57 -12.66
C SER A 846 -35.52 -2.49 -13.84
N SER A 847 -35.32 -2.02 -15.07
CA SER A 847 -35.53 -2.82 -16.28
C SER A 847 -34.64 -4.07 -16.33
N ILE A 848 -33.37 -3.95 -15.94
CA ILE A 848 -32.39 -5.05 -16.01
C ILE A 848 -32.65 -6.13 -14.95
N ASN A 849 -33.16 -5.73 -13.78
CA ASN A 849 -33.42 -6.65 -12.66
C ASN A 849 -34.88 -7.11 -12.56
N GLY A 850 -35.77 -6.60 -13.43
CA GLY A 850 -37.19 -6.98 -13.44
C GLY A 850 -38.00 -6.34 -12.32
N LEU A 851 -37.78 -5.05 -12.08
CA LEU A 851 -38.36 -4.27 -11.00
C LEU A 851 -39.15 -3.07 -11.54
N TYR A 852 -39.95 -2.47 -10.67
CA TYR A 852 -40.58 -1.17 -10.94
C TYR A 852 -39.63 -0.06 -10.49
N GLY A 853 -39.44 0.96 -11.31
CA GLY A 853 -38.61 2.12 -11.00
C GLY A 853 -39.23 3.42 -11.49
N PHE A 854 -39.50 4.33 -10.56
CA PHE A 854 -40.24 5.55 -10.86
C PHE A 854 -39.33 6.78 -10.85
N LYS A 855 -39.25 7.46 -11.99
CA LYS A 855 -38.63 8.77 -12.14
C LYS A 855 -39.73 9.84 -12.22
N PRO A 856 -40.02 10.56 -11.14
CA PRO A 856 -40.93 11.71 -11.21
C PRO A 856 -40.28 12.88 -11.97
N SER A 857 -41.00 13.99 -12.16
CA SER A 857 -40.36 15.25 -12.52
C SER A 857 -39.42 15.71 -11.43
N SER A 858 -38.32 16.35 -11.82
CA SER A 858 -37.19 16.68 -10.93
C SER A 858 -37.57 17.51 -9.71
N ALA A 859 -38.57 18.38 -9.84
CA ALA A 859 -39.05 19.25 -8.76
C ALA A 859 -40.22 18.67 -7.95
N ARG A 860 -40.55 17.37 -8.10
CA ARG A 860 -41.64 16.70 -7.38
C ARG A 860 -41.23 16.17 -6.02
N MET A 861 -39.96 15.75 -5.88
CA MET A 861 -39.40 15.12 -4.69
C MET A 861 -38.26 15.96 -4.12
N PRO A 862 -38.05 15.96 -2.78
CA PRO A 862 -36.99 16.75 -2.16
C PRO A 862 -35.60 16.17 -2.47
N TYR A 863 -34.67 17.06 -2.79
CA TYR A 863 -33.29 16.78 -3.20
C TYR A 863 -32.23 17.29 -2.21
N GLN A 864 -32.61 18.14 -1.26
CA GLN A 864 -31.72 18.65 -0.21
C GLN A 864 -31.08 17.49 0.58
N GLY A 865 -29.74 17.49 0.66
CA GLY A 865 -28.94 16.43 1.29
C GLY A 865 -28.67 15.22 0.38
N VAL A 866 -28.83 15.35 -0.93
CA VAL A 866 -28.52 14.30 -1.92
C VAL A 866 -27.46 14.82 -2.90
N PRO A 867 -26.16 14.78 -2.55
CA PRO A 867 -25.10 15.34 -3.39
C PRO A 867 -24.95 14.62 -4.74
N VAL A 868 -24.33 15.31 -5.71
CA VAL A 868 -24.02 14.84 -7.06
C VAL A 868 -22.62 15.28 -7.47
N SER A 869 -22.00 14.60 -8.44
CA SER A 869 -20.65 14.94 -8.92
C SER A 869 -20.54 16.27 -9.67
N THR A 870 -21.65 16.88 -10.07
CA THR A 870 -21.69 18.19 -10.77
C THR A 870 -22.58 19.16 -9.99
N GLU A 871 -22.25 19.35 -8.71
CA GLU A 871 -23.02 20.16 -7.79
C GLU A 871 -23.11 21.62 -8.28
N GLY A 872 -24.32 22.18 -8.28
CA GLY A 872 -24.59 23.53 -8.78
C GLY A 872 -25.05 23.60 -10.24
N GLN A 873 -25.01 22.49 -11.00
CA GLN A 873 -25.66 22.48 -12.32
C GLN A 873 -27.20 22.38 -12.17
N GLU A 874 -27.91 23.32 -12.82
CA GLU A 874 -29.38 23.39 -12.82
C GLU A 874 -30.03 23.30 -14.24
N HIS A 875 -29.23 23.09 -15.29
CA HIS A 875 -29.72 22.95 -16.67
C HIS A 875 -30.51 21.67 -16.94
N VAL A 876 -30.10 20.52 -16.39
CA VAL A 876 -30.91 19.28 -16.44
C VAL A 876 -30.92 18.66 -15.05
N PRO A 877 -31.89 19.02 -14.20
CA PRO A 877 -31.93 18.55 -12.84
C PRO A 877 -32.14 17.02 -12.76
N SER A 878 -31.43 16.39 -11.84
CA SER A 878 -31.66 14.99 -11.48
C SER A 878 -32.99 14.84 -10.73
N SER A 879 -33.65 13.69 -10.86
CA SER A 879 -34.88 13.37 -10.13
C SER A 879 -34.62 12.29 -9.08
N ILE A 880 -35.23 12.38 -7.91
CA ILE A 880 -35.26 11.32 -6.88
C ILE A 880 -36.54 10.50 -7.03
N GLY A 881 -36.46 9.19 -6.88
CA GLY A 881 -37.65 8.36 -6.87
C GLY A 881 -37.45 6.93 -6.38
N PRO A 882 -38.55 6.22 -6.08
CA PRO A 882 -38.51 4.88 -5.51
C PRO A 882 -38.34 3.79 -6.56
N MET A 883 -37.78 2.67 -6.12
CA MET A 883 -37.70 1.38 -6.81
C MET A 883 -38.31 0.31 -5.91
N THR A 884 -39.14 -0.57 -6.46
CA THR A 884 -39.82 -1.60 -5.67
C THR A 884 -40.10 -2.86 -6.50
N ARG A 885 -40.63 -3.89 -5.84
CA ARG A 885 -41.07 -5.14 -6.49
C ARG A 885 -42.52 -5.12 -6.99
N SER A 886 -43.33 -4.13 -6.61
CA SER A 886 -44.75 -4.01 -7.00
C SER A 886 -45.14 -2.58 -7.38
N LEU A 887 -46.06 -2.43 -8.33
CA LEU A 887 -46.58 -1.12 -8.73
C LEU A 887 -47.31 -0.39 -7.59
N SER A 888 -48.05 -1.12 -6.77
CA SER A 888 -48.74 -0.58 -5.58
C SER A 888 -47.74 0.06 -4.62
N SER A 889 -46.67 -0.65 -4.26
CA SER A 889 -45.60 -0.11 -3.39
C SER A 889 -45.00 1.20 -3.92
N ILE A 890 -44.75 1.31 -5.23
CA ILE A 890 -44.31 2.58 -5.84
C ILE A 890 -45.32 3.69 -5.57
N THR A 891 -46.61 3.42 -5.81
CA THR A 891 -47.68 4.40 -5.67
C THR A 891 -47.83 4.84 -4.22
N THR A 892 -47.87 3.89 -3.27
CA THR A 892 -48.02 4.13 -1.83
C THR A 892 -46.88 4.99 -1.28
N ILE A 893 -45.63 4.64 -1.58
CA ILE A 893 -44.45 5.37 -1.10
C ILE A 893 -44.36 6.77 -1.72
N THR A 894 -44.62 6.88 -3.04
CA THR A 894 -44.63 8.17 -3.74
C THR A 894 -45.69 9.11 -3.15
N LYS A 895 -46.91 8.60 -2.95
CA LYS A 895 -48.02 9.35 -2.35
C LYS A 895 -47.70 9.77 -0.90
N ALA A 896 -47.13 8.87 -0.10
CA ALA A 896 -46.78 9.14 1.28
C ALA A 896 -45.75 10.29 1.42
N VAL A 897 -44.70 10.29 0.59
CA VAL A 897 -43.69 11.38 0.62
C VAL A 897 -44.28 12.69 0.14
N ILE A 898 -45.10 12.71 -0.91
CA ILE A 898 -45.76 13.94 -1.39
C ILE A 898 -46.71 14.50 -0.33
N ASN A 899 -47.47 13.65 0.34
CA ASN A 899 -48.40 14.05 1.40
C ASN A 899 -47.70 14.55 2.68
N ALA A 900 -46.39 14.32 2.83
CA ALA A 900 -45.60 14.90 3.90
C ALA A 900 -45.16 16.36 3.63
N GLU A 901 -45.67 16.97 2.56
CA GLU A 901 -45.45 18.38 2.20
C GLU A 901 -43.96 18.77 2.08
N PRO A 902 -43.15 18.05 1.28
CA PRO A 902 -41.70 18.22 1.21
C PRO A 902 -41.24 19.63 0.81
N TRP A 903 -42.09 20.41 0.15
CA TRP A 903 -41.84 21.82 -0.19
C TRP A 903 -41.70 22.75 1.02
N LEU A 904 -42.09 22.31 2.22
CA LEU A 904 -41.81 23.05 3.47
C LEU A 904 -40.39 22.81 4.00
N LEU A 905 -39.69 21.82 3.45
CA LEU A 905 -38.35 21.39 3.89
C LEU A 905 -37.27 21.60 2.81
N ASP A 906 -37.66 21.67 1.54
CA ASP A 906 -36.76 21.87 0.41
C ASP A 906 -37.32 22.89 -0.61
N PRO A 907 -36.63 24.02 -0.84
CA PRO A 907 -37.09 25.06 -1.75
C PRO A 907 -37.09 24.66 -3.24
N LYS A 908 -36.46 23.54 -3.61
CA LYS A 908 -36.48 23.02 -4.99
C LYS A 908 -37.78 22.31 -5.33
N VAL A 909 -38.61 21.99 -4.34
CA VAL A 909 -39.85 21.24 -4.54
C VAL A 909 -41.02 22.17 -4.82
N VAL A 910 -41.77 21.88 -5.88
CA VAL A 910 -42.99 22.64 -6.20
C VAL A 910 -44.13 22.19 -5.27
N PRO A 911 -44.89 23.12 -4.66
CA PRO A 911 -45.97 22.80 -3.71
C PRO A 911 -47.23 22.27 -4.41
N ILE A 912 -47.13 21.07 -4.98
CA ILE A 912 -48.24 20.36 -5.60
C ILE A 912 -48.62 19.20 -4.67
N PRO A 913 -49.83 19.14 -4.08
CA PRO A 913 -50.24 17.98 -3.30
C PRO A 913 -50.48 16.76 -4.22
N TRP A 914 -50.64 15.58 -3.64
CA TRP A 914 -51.06 14.40 -4.41
C TRP A 914 -52.46 14.63 -5.01
N ARG A 915 -52.65 14.29 -6.28
CA ARG A 915 -53.91 14.53 -7.02
C ARG A 915 -54.65 13.23 -7.32
N ASP A 916 -55.42 12.76 -6.34
CA ASP A 916 -56.22 11.53 -6.47
C ASP A 916 -57.19 11.56 -7.67
N SER A 917 -57.76 12.73 -7.99
CA SER A 917 -58.65 12.87 -9.16
C SER A 917 -57.95 12.49 -10.47
N ILE A 918 -56.68 12.89 -10.66
CA ILE A 918 -55.91 12.57 -11.87
C ILE A 918 -55.56 11.08 -11.90
N TYR A 919 -55.17 10.51 -10.76
CA TYR A 919 -54.86 9.08 -10.63
C TYR A 919 -56.05 8.22 -11.02
N HIS A 920 -57.26 8.56 -10.55
CA HIS A 920 -58.48 7.80 -10.84
C HIS A 920 -59.08 8.08 -12.23
N GLU A 921 -59.03 9.32 -12.72
CA GLU A 921 -59.61 9.69 -14.03
C GLU A 921 -58.93 8.94 -15.18
N VAL A 922 -57.61 8.77 -15.14
CA VAL A 922 -56.89 8.04 -16.20
C VAL A 922 -57.27 6.55 -16.24
N GLN A 923 -57.73 6.00 -15.11
CA GLN A 923 -58.19 4.61 -14.99
C GLN A 923 -59.63 4.40 -15.47
N SER A 924 -60.46 5.44 -15.43
CA SER A 924 -61.90 5.31 -15.69
C SER A 924 -62.28 5.31 -17.17
N ARG A 925 -61.30 5.38 -18.09
CA ARG A 925 -61.54 5.49 -19.54
C ARG A 925 -60.45 4.78 -20.34
N PRO A 926 -60.74 4.37 -21.60
CA PRO A 926 -59.69 3.89 -22.49
C PRO A 926 -58.58 4.93 -22.68
N LEU A 927 -57.33 4.49 -22.69
CA LEU A 927 -56.13 5.31 -22.92
C LEU A 927 -55.88 5.55 -24.41
N VAL A 928 -55.27 6.69 -24.73
CA VAL A 928 -54.58 6.92 -26.01
C VAL A 928 -53.07 6.82 -25.77
N ILE A 929 -52.45 5.79 -26.34
CA ILE A 929 -51.07 5.39 -26.04
C ILE A 929 -50.21 5.58 -27.30
N GLY A 930 -49.17 6.40 -27.20
CA GLY A 930 -48.14 6.51 -28.24
C GLY A 930 -47.07 5.44 -28.06
N ILE A 931 -46.78 4.65 -29.09
CA ILE A 931 -45.75 3.62 -29.06
C ILE A 931 -44.50 4.10 -29.78
N ILE A 932 -43.36 4.02 -29.09
CA ILE A 932 -42.04 4.18 -29.71
C ILE A 932 -41.36 2.81 -29.67
N THR A 933 -41.33 2.09 -30.79
CA THR A 933 -40.65 0.79 -30.89
C THR A 933 -39.14 0.90 -31.05
N ASP A 934 -38.68 2.04 -31.56
CA ASP A 934 -37.31 2.27 -31.99
C ASP A 934 -37.03 3.77 -31.82
N ASP A 935 -35.91 4.15 -31.22
CA ASP A 935 -35.52 5.55 -31.02
C ASP A 935 -34.91 6.21 -32.27
N GLY A 936 -34.77 5.44 -33.36
CA GLY A 936 -34.18 5.89 -34.62
C GLY A 936 -32.65 5.90 -34.62
N VAL A 937 -32.00 5.48 -33.53
CA VAL A 937 -30.54 5.43 -33.39
C VAL A 937 -30.05 4.00 -33.17
N ILE A 938 -30.58 3.32 -32.15
CA ILE A 938 -30.22 1.94 -31.80
C ILE A 938 -31.47 1.09 -31.78
N LYS A 939 -31.50 0.05 -32.62
CA LYS A 939 -32.65 -0.85 -32.68
C LYS A 939 -32.63 -1.80 -31.47
N PRO A 940 -33.76 -2.00 -30.75
CA PRO A 940 -33.81 -2.94 -29.64
C PRO A 940 -33.60 -4.39 -30.07
N HIS A 941 -33.08 -5.22 -29.16
CA HIS A 941 -32.98 -6.66 -29.32
C HIS A 941 -34.37 -7.30 -29.48
N PRO A 942 -34.47 -8.45 -30.18
CA PRO A 942 -35.73 -9.13 -30.45
C PRO A 942 -36.70 -9.27 -29.27
N PRO A 943 -36.28 -9.70 -28.05
CA PRO A 943 -37.21 -9.87 -26.92
C PRO A 943 -37.87 -8.56 -26.47
N ILE A 944 -37.14 -7.44 -26.55
CA ILE A 944 -37.67 -6.13 -26.17
C ILE A 944 -38.72 -5.66 -27.18
N GLU A 945 -38.42 -5.80 -28.47
CA GLU A 945 -39.35 -5.45 -29.55
C GLU A 945 -40.60 -6.33 -29.49
N ARG A 946 -40.44 -7.64 -29.26
CA ARG A 946 -41.55 -8.59 -29.10
C ARG A 946 -42.45 -8.20 -27.94
N ALA A 947 -41.91 -8.03 -26.74
CA ALA A 947 -42.69 -7.71 -25.54
C ALA A 947 -43.51 -6.43 -25.71
N LEU A 948 -42.92 -5.41 -26.35
CA LEU A 948 -43.64 -4.16 -26.65
C LEU A 948 -44.78 -4.37 -27.65
N ARG A 949 -44.54 -5.12 -28.74
CA ARG A 949 -45.56 -5.40 -29.77
C ARG A 949 -46.70 -6.24 -29.21
N GLU A 950 -46.40 -7.25 -28.41
CA GLU A 950 -47.39 -8.09 -27.74
C GLU A 950 -48.23 -7.28 -26.75
N LEU A 951 -47.59 -6.45 -25.91
CA LEU A 951 -48.31 -5.58 -24.98
C LEU A 951 -49.18 -4.57 -25.74
N ALA A 952 -48.66 -3.94 -26.79
CA ALA A 952 -49.42 -3.04 -27.65
C ALA A 952 -50.65 -3.73 -28.29
N ALA A 953 -50.53 -5.00 -28.68
CA ALA A 953 -51.65 -5.79 -29.19
C ALA A 953 -52.69 -6.08 -28.09
N LYS A 954 -52.26 -6.50 -26.90
CA LYS A 954 -53.15 -6.73 -25.74
C LYS A 954 -53.91 -5.45 -25.35
N LEU A 955 -53.24 -4.29 -25.37
CA LEU A 955 -53.86 -2.99 -25.09
C LEU A 955 -54.93 -2.62 -26.13
N LYS A 956 -54.69 -2.89 -27.41
CA LYS A 956 -55.72 -2.71 -28.46
C LYS A 956 -56.93 -3.62 -28.23
N VAL A 957 -56.70 -4.88 -27.89
CA VAL A 957 -57.77 -5.85 -27.59
C VAL A 957 -58.58 -5.42 -26.36
N ALA A 958 -57.94 -4.80 -25.37
CA ALA A 958 -58.60 -4.22 -24.20
C ALA A 958 -59.36 -2.91 -24.49
N GLY A 959 -59.37 -2.42 -25.74
CA GLY A 959 -60.12 -1.24 -26.16
C GLY A 959 -59.34 0.08 -26.07
N HIS A 960 -58.02 0.04 -25.81
CA HIS A 960 -57.18 1.23 -25.82
C HIS A 960 -56.76 1.61 -27.24
N GLU A 961 -56.62 2.91 -27.50
CA GLU A 961 -56.06 3.41 -28.75
C GLU A 961 -54.55 3.39 -28.70
N VAL A 962 -53.93 2.73 -29.67
CA VAL A 962 -52.47 2.58 -29.73
C VAL A 962 -52.00 3.12 -31.08
N ILE A 963 -51.22 4.20 -31.04
CA ILE A 963 -50.72 4.92 -32.21
C ILE A 963 -49.21 4.85 -32.30
N ASN A 964 -48.65 4.93 -33.50
CA ASN A 964 -47.21 5.04 -33.68
C ASN A 964 -46.75 6.45 -33.29
N TRP A 965 -45.78 6.55 -32.38
CA TRP A 965 -45.13 7.80 -32.02
C TRP A 965 -43.78 7.89 -32.73
N GLU A 966 -43.68 8.85 -33.65
CA GLU A 966 -42.48 9.04 -34.45
C GLU A 966 -41.33 9.63 -33.58
N PRO A 967 -40.09 9.12 -33.62
CA PRO A 967 -39.03 9.51 -32.67
C PRO A 967 -38.08 10.64 -33.16
N SER A 968 -38.37 11.36 -34.25
CA SER A 968 -37.44 12.32 -34.90
C SER A 968 -36.77 13.33 -33.96
N LEU A 969 -37.48 13.79 -32.93
CA LEU A 969 -36.98 14.77 -31.97
C LEU A 969 -36.01 14.17 -30.92
N ASN A 970 -35.98 12.84 -30.78
CA ASN A 970 -35.20 12.16 -29.76
C ASN A 970 -33.70 12.36 -29.98
N LYS A 971 -33.23 12.29 -31.23
CA LYS A 971 -31.80 12.45 -31.56
C LYS A 971 -31.26 13.82 -31.14
N GLU A 972 -32.02 14.88 -31.38
CA GLU A 972 -31.66 16.24 -30.95
C GLU A 972 -31.64 16.36 -29.43
N CYS A 973 -32.66 15.82 -28.75
CA CYS A 973 -32.72 15.78 -27.29
C CYS A 973 -31.51 15.07 -26.67
N VAL A 974 -31.11 13.91 -27.22
CA VAL A 974 -29.92 13.17 -26.77
C VAL A 974 -28.64 13.96 -27.01
N ALA A 975 -28.50 14.61 -28.17
CA ALA A 975 -27.33 15.43 -28.47
C ALA A 975 -27.19 16.63 -27.53
N ILE A 976 -28.31 17.30 -27.19
CA ILE A 976 -28.32 18.39 -26.19
C ILE A 976 -27.89 17.86 -24.82
N MET A 977 -28.42 16.71 -24.40
CA MET A 977 -28.07 16.07 -23.13
C MET A 977 -26.58 15.72 -23.03
N ASP A 978 -25.99 15.17 -24.11
CA ASP A 978 -24.58 14.78 -24.13
C ASP A 978 -23.62 15.99 -23.99
N LYS A 979 -23.99 17.15 -24.57
CA LYS A 979 -23.25 18.40 -24.36
C LYS A 979 -23.30 18.85 -22.89
N PHE A 980 -24.45 18.69 -22.22
CA PHE A 980 -24.62 19.10 -20.83
C PHE A 980 -23.78 18.27 -19.85
N TYR A 981 -23.65 16.97 -20.05
CA TYR A 981 -22.84 16.10 -19.19
C TYR A 981 -21.35 16.44 -19.15
N THR A 982 -20.86 17.23 -20.10
CA THR A 982 -19.45 17.61 -20.21
C THR A 982 -19.26 19.12 -20.31
N ALA A 983 -20.28 19.91 -19.92
CA ALA A 983 -20.25 21.36 -20.05
C ALA A 983 -19.12 22.02 -19.24
N ASP A 984 -18.73 21.42 -18.12
CA ASP A 984 -17.58 21.82 -17.29
C ASP A 984 -16.25 21.19 -17.76
N GLY A 985 -16.25 20.38 -18.82
CA GLY A 985 -15.08 19.61 -19.27
C GLY A 985 -14.75 18.40 -18.40
N GLY A 986 -15.66 17.98 -17.52
CA GLY A 986 -15.44 16.95 -16.50
C GLY A 986 -14.53 17.41 -15.36
N GLU A 987 -14.41 18.72 -15.13
CA GLU A 987 -13.51 19.32 -14.14
C GLU A 987 -13.86 18.89 -12.71
N ASP A 988 -15.14 18.85 -12.33
CA ASP A 988 -15.55 18.44 -10.98
C ASP A 988 -15.15 16.98 -10.70
N ILE A 989 -15.43 16.10 -11.65
CA ILE A 989 -15.07 14.68 -11.58
C ILE A 989 -13.54 14.54 -11.52
N ARG A 990 -12.79 15.29 -12.34
CA ARG A 990 -11.32 15.26 -12.31
C ARG A 990 -10.74 15.71 -10.98
N ARG A 991 -11.30 16.77 -10.39
CA ARG A 991 -10.89 17.26 -9.08
C ARG A 991 -11.17 16.24 -7.98
N ALA A 992 -12.35 15.62 -8.00
CA ALA A 992 -12.71 14.61 -7.01
C ALA A 992 -11.79 13.38 -7.07
N VAL A 993 -11.59 12.80 -8.26
CA VAL A 993 -10.69 11.65 -8.49
C VAL A 993 -9.25 12.01 -8.13
N LYS A 994 -8.75 13.17 -8.56
CA LYS A 994 -7.41 13.64 -8.20
C LYS A 994 -7.24 13.81 -6.69
N ALA A 995 -8.27 14.27 -5.99
CA ALA A 995 -8.21 14.49 -4.54
C ALA A 995 -8.22 13.18 -3.74
N GLY A 996 -8.79 12.09 -4.27
CA GLY A 996 -8.77 10.79 -3.59
C GLY A 996 -7.55 9.96 -3.97
N GLY A 997 -6.98 10.24 -5.13
CA GLY A 997 -5.79 9.58 -5.67
C GLY A 997 -6.10 8.29 -6.41
N GLU A 998 -7.38 7.92 -6.54
CA GLU A 998 -7.83 6.74 -7.28
C GLU A 998 -7.67 6.90 -8.80
N PRO A 999 -7.53 5.78 -9.55
CA PRO A 999 -7.55 5.84 -11.00
C PRO A 999 -8.98 6.10 -11.51
N PHE A 1000 -9.08 6.64 -12.72
CA PHE A 1000 -10.33 6.55 -13.46
C PHE A 1000 -10.58 5.12 -13.90
N LEU A 1001 -11.82 4.66 -13.77
CA LEU A 1001 -12.26 3.50 -14.52
C LEU A 1001 -12.30 3.85 -16.03
N PRO A 1002 -11.83 2.98 -16.94
CA PRO A 1002 -11.67 3.32 -18.36
C PRO A 1002 -12.94 3.86 -19.03
N HIS A 1003 -14.10 3.36 -18.63
CA HIS A 1003 -15.39 3.81 -19.18
C HIS A 1003 -15.86 5.16 -18.62
N VAL A 1004 -15.49 5.50 -17.38
CA VAL A 1004 -15.70 6.84 -16.79
C VAL A 1004 -14.74 7.83 -17.45
N GLU A 1005 -13.48 7.46 -17.60
CA GLU A 1005 -12.47 8.25 -18.32
C GLU A 1005 -12.91 8.57 -19.75
N ALA A 1006 -13.41 7.56 -20.47
CA ALA A 1006 -13.92 7.71 -21.82
C ALA A 1006 -15.19 8.58 -21.93
N LEU A 1007 -15.92 8.81 -20.83
CA LEU A 1007 -17.03 9.76 -20.81
C LEU A 1007 -16.51 11.19 -20.59
N ILE A 1008 -15.68 11.40 -19.56
CA ILE A 1008 -15.17 12.73 -19.19
C ILE A 1008 -14.25 13.34 -20.26
N ASN A 1009 -13.56 12.50 -21.05
CA ASN A 1009 -12.66 12.96 -22.10
C ASN A 1009 -13.40 13.35 -23.41
N ARG A 1010 -14.73 13.17 -23.51
CA ARG A 1010 -15.50 13.48 -24.73
C ARG A 1010 -15.72 14.97 -24.97
N GLY A 1011 -15.82 15.77 -23.91
CA GLY A 1011 -16.17 17.18 -24.00
C GLY A 1011 -15.09 18.08 -23.44
N LYS A 1012 -15.07 19.32 -23.95
CA LYS A 1012 -14.24 20.41 -23.43
C LYS A 1012 -15.12 21.36 -22.64
N PRO A 1013 -14.59 22.07 -21.64
CA PRO A 1013 -15.36 23.09 -20.94
C PRO A 1013 -15.84 24.13 -21.95
N ILE A 1014 -17.12 24.52 -21.83
CA ILE A 1014 -17.72 25.54 -22.68
C ILE A 1014 -17.79 26.87 -21.92
N SER A 1015 -17.74 27.98 -22.64
CA SER A 1015 -17.91 29.31 -22.06
C SER A 1015 -19.33 29.51 -21.51
N VAL A 1016 -19.49 30.46 -20.60
CA VAL A 1016 -20.81 30.88 -20.09
C VAL A 1016 -21.76 31.26 -21.24
N PHE A 1017 -21.24 31.92 -22.28
CA PHE A 1017 -22.03 32.28 -23.45
C PHE A 1017 -22.55 31.06 -24.23
N GLU A 1018 -21.68 30.07 -24.48
CA GLU A 1018 -22.06 28.82 -25.15
C GLU A 1018 -23.03 28.02 -24.30
N TYR A 1019 -22.83 27.98 -22.99
CA TYR A 1019 -23.75 27.37 -22.03
C TYR A 1019 -25.15 28.00 -22.08
N TRP A 1020 -25.25 29.33 -22.23
CA TRP A 1020 -26.54 29.99 -22.44
C TRP A 1020 -27.18 29.64 -23.79
N GLN A 1021 -26.40 29.48 -24.86
CA GLN A 1021 -26.94 29.05 -26.16
C GLN A 1021 -27.47 27.61 -26.06
N LEU A 1022 -26.74 26.73 -25.38
CA LEU A 1022 -27.17 25.35 -25.15
C LEU A 1022 -28.48 25.28 -24.34
N ASN A 1023 -28.66 26.18 -23.36
CA ASN A 1023 -29.94 26.29 -22.65
C ASN A 1023 -31.08 26.77 -23.57
N LYS A 1024 -30.82 27.67 -24.53
CA LYS A 1024 -31.84 28.03 -25.54
C LYS A 1024 -32.20 26.86 -26.43
N GLU A 1025 -31.22 26.07 -26.88
CA GLU A 1025 -31.44 24.82 -27.64
C GLU A 1025 -32.34 23.86 -26.84
N LYS A 1026 -32.03 23.64 -25.56
CA LYS A 1026 -32.84 22.81 -24.65
C LYS A 1026 -34.30 23.27 -24.57
N ILE A 1027 -34.54 24.57 -24.35
CA ILE A 1027 -35.91 25.11 -24.26
C ILE A 1027 -36.65 24.97 -25.60
N ALA A 1028 -35.97 25.17 -26.72
CA ALA A 1028 -36.56 24.98 -28.05
C ALA A 1028 -36.96 23.52 -28.28
N ALA A 1029 -36.09 22.55 -27.93
CA ALA A 1029 -36.39 21.13 -28.02
C ALA A 1029 -37.56 20.73 -27.10
N GLN A 1030 -37.60 21.22 -25.86
CA GLN A 1030 -38.72 21.03 -24.94
C GLN A 1030 -40.04 21.56 -25.51
N LYS A 1031 -40.03 22.75 -26.12
CA LYS A 1031 -41.20 23.34 -26.77
C LYS A 1031 -41.66 22.51 -27.97
N ALA A 1032 -40.74 22.07 -28.82
CA ALA A 1032 -41.05 21.24 -29.99
C ALA A 1032 -41.70 19.91 -29.57
N TYR A 1033 -41.17 19.25 -28.53
CA TYR A 1033 -41.74 18.01 -28.02
C TYR A 1033 -43.14 18.22 -27.41
N LEU A 1034 -43.33 19.33 -26.67
CA LEU A 1034 -44.63 19.72 -26.14
C LEU A 1034 -45.65 19.99 -27.24
N ASP A 1035 -45.26 20.68 -28.32
CA ASP A 1035 -46.13 20.96 -29.47
C ASP A 1035 -46.51 19.66 -30.20
N LYS A 1036 -45.56 18.75 -30.39
CA LYS A 1036 -45.83 17.41 -30.93
C LYS A 1036 -46.85 16.66 -30.08
N TRP A 1037 -46.67 16.66 -28.77
CA TRP A 1037 -47.63 16.03 -27.86
C TRP A 1037 -49.01 16.67 -27.94
N ASN A 1038 -49.07 17.99 -27.92
CA ASN A 1038 -50.31 18.75 -27.96
C ASN A 1038 -50.99 18.75 -29.33
N SER A 1039 -50.35 18.29 -30.40
CA SER A 1039 -50.92 18.15 -31.75
C SER A 1039 -51.26 16.71 -32.11
N THR A 1040 -50.59 15.73 -31.51
CA THR A 1040 -50.86 14.31 -31.77
C THR A 1040 -52.20 13.91 -31.15
N ARG A 1041 -53.05 13.21 -31.92
CA ARG A 1041 -54.38 12.75 -31.51
C ARG A 1041 -54.59 11.28 -31.80
N GLY A 1042 -55.37 10.63 -30.94
CA GLY A 1042 -55.91 9.30 -31.22
C GLY A 1042 -56.86 9.37 -32.43
N PRO A 1043 -56.71 8.48 -33.43
CA PRO A 1043 -57.51 8.54 -34.65
C PRO A 1043 -59.00 8.23 -34.42
N VAL A 1044 -59.35 7.57 -33.31
CA VAL A 1044 -60.74 7.20 -33.00
C VAL A 1044 -61.37 8.18 -32.04
N SER A 1045 -60.76 8.47 -30.89
CA SER A 1045 -61.36 9.39 -29.91
C SER A 1045 -61.09 10.86 -30.17
N GLY A 1046 -60.12 11.20 -31.03
CA GLY A 1046 -59.68 12.59 -31.21
C GLY A 1046 -59.07 13.22 -29.96
N ARG A 1047 -58.75 12.42 -28.92
CA ARG A 1047 -58.09 12.89 -27.69
C ARG A 1047 -56.58 12.97 -27.86
N VAL A 1048 -55.96 13.82 -27.06
CA VAL A 1048 -54.50 13.92 -26.94
C VAL A 1048 -53.95 12.60 -26.38
N VAL A 1049 -52.73 12.25 -26.76
CA VAL A 1049 -52.00 11.10 -26.19
C VAL A 1049 -51.91 11.26 -24.66
N ASP A 1050 -52.32 10.23 -23.93
CA ASP A 1050 -52.28 10.20 -22.47
C ASP A 1050 -50.87 9.90 -21.95
N ILE A 1051 -50.24 8.89 -22.55
CA ILE A 1051 -48.91 8.38 -22.19
C ILE A 1051 -48.17 7.85 -23.42
N LEU A 1052 -46.84 7.77 -23.34
CA LEU A 1052 -46.02 6.98 -24.26
C LEU A 1052 -45.62 5.67 -23.61
N LEU A 1053 -45.53 4.62 -24.43
CA LEU A 1053 -44.98 3.32 -24.05
C LEU A 1053 -43.82 2.99 -25.00
N THR A 1054 -42.65 2.71 -24.42
CA THR A 1054 -41.39 2.57 -25.16
C THR A 1054 -40.41 1.65 -24.42
N PRO A 1055 -39.40 1.05 -25.08
CA PRO A 1055 -38.34 0.33 -24.39
C PRO A 1055 -37.66 1.18 -23.32
N THR A 1056 -37.25 0.57 -22.21
CA THR A 1056 -36.35 1.25 -21.25
C THR A 1056 -34.92 1.26 -21.77
N MET A 1057 -34.48 0.13 -22.33
CA MET A 1057 -33.16 -0.10 -22.89
C MET A 1057 -33.29 -0.88 -24.20
N PRO A 1058 -32.31 -0.80 -25.12
CA PRO A 1058 -32.31 -1.59 -26.33
C PRO A 1058 -31.94 -3.07 -26.09
N HIS A 1059 -31.59 -3.44 -24.85
CA HIS A 1059 -31.17 -4.78 -24.46
C HIS A 1059 -31.62 -5.08 -23.02
N SER A 1060 -31.63 -6.36 -22.63
CA SER A 1060 -31.78 -6.79 -21.22
C SER A 1060 -30.44 -6.65 -20.47
N ALA A 1061 -30.18 -7.44 -19.44
CA ALA A 1061 -28.84 -7.53 -18.85
C ALA A 1061 -27.82 -7.91 -19.94
N VAL A 1062 -26.65 -7.28 -19.93
CA VAL A 1062 -25.54 -7.54 -20.86
C VAL A 1062 -24.24 -7.75 -20.08
N PRO A 1063 -23.18 -8.31 -20.69
CA PRO A 1063 -21.90 -8.46 -20.03
C PRO A 1063 -21.34 -7.15 -19.46
N HIS A 1064 -20.51 -7.27 -18.41
CA HIS A 1064 -19.89 -6.12 -17.76
C HIS A 1064 -19.17 -5.18 -18.72
N ARG A 1065 -19.25 -3.87 -18.45
CA ARG A 1065 -18.56 -2.78 -19.19
C ARG A 1065 -18.97 -2.64 -20.66
N THR A 1066 -20.14 -3.16 -21.05
CA THR A 1066 -20.65 -3.10 -22.44
C THR A 1066 -21.87 -2.20 -22.64
N THR A 1067 -22.42 -1.56 -21.61
CA THR A 1067 -23.57 -0.65 -21.76
C THR A 1067 -23.14 0.71 -22.35
N ARG A 1068 -23.38 0.93 -23.65
CA ARG A 1068 -22.91 2.14 -24.37
C ARG A 1068 -24.00 3.13 -24.79
N TRP A 1069 -25.27 2.72 -24.82
CA TRP A 1069 -26.38 3.57 -25.27
C TRP A 1069 -27.48 3.68 -24.22
N VAL A 1070 -27.91 4.91 -23.95
CA VAL A 1070 -28.99 5.24 -22.99
C VAL A 1070 -29.95 6.30 -23.55
N GLY A 1071 -30.08 6.36 -24.88
CA GLY A 1071 -30.96 7.33 -25.55
C GLY A 1071 -32.43 7.17 -25.14
N TYR A 1072 -32.89 5.92 -24.97
CA TYR A 1072 -34.25 5.59 -24.53
C TYR A 1072 -34.64 6.20 -23.19
N THR A 1073 -33.69 6.51 -22.29
CA THR A 1073 -34.00 7.15 -21.01
C THR A 1073 -33.66 8.64 -20.97
N LYS A 1074 -32.55 9.05 -21.61
CA LYS A 1074 -32.03 10.44 -21.64
C LYS A 1074 -33.03 11.48 -22.12
N VAL A 1075 -33.79 11.16 -23.17
CA VAL A 1075 -34.77 12.09 -23.77
C VAL A 1075 -35.75 12.58 -22.71
N TRP A 1076 -36.15 11.70 -21.79
CA TRP A 1076 -37.13 12.03 -20.76
C TRP A 1076 -36.54 12.85 -19.60
N ASN A 1077 -35.21 12.85 -19.43
CA ASN A 1077 -34.53 13.72 -18.46
C ASN A 1077 -34.39 15.15 -19.00
N VAL A 1078 -33.93 15.32 -20.24
CA VAL A 1078 -33.79 16.66 -20.85
C VAL A 1078 -35.15 17.36 -21.00
N LEU A 1079 -36.23 16.58 -21.14
CA LEU A 1079 -37.62 17.10 -21.16
C LEU A 1079 -38.23 17.31 -19.76
N ASP A 1080 -37.59 16.82 -18.69
CA ASP A 1080 -38.13 16.75 -17.32
C ASP A 1080 -39.48 16.00 -17.20
N TYR A 1081 -39.66 14.98 -18.05
CA TYR A 1081 -40.88 14.19 -18.13
C TYR A 1081 -40.89 13.09 -17.07
N THR A 1082 -42.09 12.74 -16.59
CA THR A 1082 -42.27 11.62 -15.65
C THR A 1082 -42.11 10.31 -16.41
N ALA A 1083 -41.40 9.33 -15.82
CA ALA A 1083 -41.26 8.01 -16.42
C ALA A 1083 -41.27 6.88 -15.38
N LEU A 1084 -41.98 5.79 -15.68
CA LEU A 1084 -42.01 4.56 -14.89
C LEU A 1084 -41.44 3.41 -15.72
N SER A 1085 -40.35 2.80 -15.28
CA SER A 1085 -39.89 1.51 -15.83
C SER A 1085 -40.56 0.36 -15.09
N PHE A 1086 -40.94 -0.70 -15.80
CA PHE A 1086 -41.65 -1.85 -15.26
C PHE A 1086 -41.32 -3.14 -16.04
N PRO A 1087 -41.36 -4.31 -15.38
CA PRO A 1087 -41.13 -5.60 -16.02
C PRO A 1087 -42.35 -6.04 -16.83
N VAL A 1088 -42.14 -6.68 -17.97
CA VAL A 1088 -43.21 -7.12 -18.88
C VAL A 1088 -43.13 -8.60 -19.22
N ASP A 1089 -41.92 -9.11 -19.46
CA ASP A 1089 -41.71 -10.52 -19.81
C ASP A 1089 -40.28 -10.96 -19.45
N THR A 1090 -39.89 -12.16 -19.87
CA THR A 1090 -38.52 -12.69 -19.82
C THR A 1090 -38.07 -13.16 -21.20
N ILE A 1091 -36.75 -13.18 -21.41
CA ILE A 1091 -36.16 -13.69 -22.66
C ILE A 1091 -36.35 -15.20 -22.74
N SER A 1092 -36.75 -15.70 -23.92
CA SER A 1092 -36.95 -17.12 -24.19
C SER A 1092 -36.28 -17.52 -25.50
N ILE A 1093 -35.42 -18.55 -25.46
CA ILE A 1093 -34.73 -19.07 -26.66
C ILE A 1093 -35.72 -19.46 -27.78
N GLU A 1094 -36.90 -19.98 -27.42
CA GLU A 1094 -37.91 -20.43 -28.37
C GLU A 1094 -38.62 -19.27 -29.07
N LYS A 1095 -38.89 -18.19 -28.34
CA LYS A 1095 -39.63 -17.01 -28.84
C LYS A 1095 -38.71 -15.97 -29.47
N ASP A 1096 -37.43 -15.97 -29.09
CA ASP A 1096 -36.47 -14.91 -29.40
C ASP A 1096 -35.23 -15.44 -30.16
N PRO A 1097 -35.38 -16.18 -31.27
CA PRO A 1097 -34.21 -16.65 -32.02
C PRO A 1097 -33.43 -15.48 -32.64
N VAL A 1098 -32.16 -15.72 -32.95
CA VAL A 1098 -31.35 -14.76 -33.73
C VAL A 1098 -32.02 -14.56 -35.10
N PRO A 1099 -32.24 -13.31 -35.55
CA PRO A 1099 -32.89 -13.05 -36.84
C PRO A 1099 -32.14 -13.68 -38.03
N SER A 1100 -32.90 -14.22 -38.99
CA SER A 1100 -32.39 -14.73 -40.27
C SER A 1100 -33.21 -14.13 -41.44
N PRO A 1101 -32.60 -13.33 -42.34
CA PRO A 1101 -31.18 -12.96 -42.36
C PRO A 1101 -30.77 -12.09 -41.15
N PRO A 1102 -29.47 -12.03 -40.81
CA PRO A 1102 -28.98 -11.18 -39.72
C PRO A 1102 -29.37 -9.72 -39.90
N TYR A 1103 -29.61 -9.03 -38.79
CA TYR A 1103 -29.90 -7.59 -38.80
C TYR A 1103 -28.73 -6.79 -39.39
N GLU A 1104 -29.03 -5.84 -40.26
CA GLU A 1104 -28.08 -4.85 -40.78
C GLU A 1104 -28.07 -3.61 -39.88
N PRO A 1105 -27.00 -3.35 -39.10
CA PRO A 1105 -26.95 -2.22 -38.18
C PRO A 1105 -26.82 -0.87 -38.87
N ARG A 1106 -27.40 0.17 -38.27
CA ARG A 1106 -27.41 1.54 -38.83
C ARG A 1106 -26.13 2.33 -38.59
N SER A 1107 -25.32 1.91 -37.60
CA SER A 1107 -24.10 2.57 -37.18
C SER A 1107 -23.20 1.61 -36.40
N ASP A 1108 -21.96 2.01 -36.11
CA ASP A 1108 -21.05 1.21 -35.28
C ASP A 1108 -21.57 0.98 -33.87
N LEU A 1109 -22.28 1.97 -33.30
CA LEU A 1109 -22.89 1.85 -31.97
C LEU A 1109 -24.04 0.84 -31.98
N ASP A 1110 -24.83 0.84 -33.04
CA ASP A 1110 -25.93 -0.12 -33.25
C ASP A 1110 -25.39 -1.53 -33.50
N ALA A 1111 -24.33 -1.64 -34.30
CA ALA A 1111 -23.62 -2.89 -34.54
C ALA A 1111 -23.04 -3.47 -33.25
N PHE A 1112 -22.48 -2.60 -32.40
CA PHE A 1112 -21.97 -3.00 -31.08
C PHE A 1112 -23.11 -3.55 -30.21
N ASN A 1113 -24.25 -2.85 -30.12
CA ASN A 1113 -25.41 -3.32 -29.37
C ASN A 1113 -25.89 -4.70 -29.87
N TRP A 1114 -26.03 -4.88 -31.18
CA TRP A 1114 -26.53 -6.12 -31.75
C TRP A 1114 -25.58 -7.31 -31.59
N LYS A 1115 -24.27 -7.08 -31.54
CA LYS A 1115 -23.28 -8.12 -31.23
C LYS A 1115 -23.41 -8.67 -29.80
N LEU A 1116 -24.03 -7.94 -28.89
CA LEU A 1116 -24.25 -8.41 -27.52
C LEU A 1116 -25.42 -9.40 -27.43
N TYR A 1117 -26.29 -9.49 -28.44
CA TYR A 1117 -27.47 -10.35 -28.35
C TYR A 1117 -27.10 -11.83 -28.40
N ASP A 1118 -27.26 -12.51 -27.27
CA ASP A 1118 -27.05 -13.95 -27.11
C ASP A 1118 -28.30 -14.55 -26.45
N PRO A 1119 -29.21 -15.19 -27.21
CA PRO A 1119 -30.44 -15.73 -26.65
C PRO A 1119 -30.20 -16.86 -25.63
N VAL A 1120 -29.05 -17.54 -25.69
CA VAL A 1120 -28.72 -18.62 -24.74
C VAL A 1120 -28.24 -18.02 -23.42
N ALA A 1121 -27.25 -17.12 -23.47
CA ALA A 1121 -26.71 -16.49 -22.27
C ALA A 1121 -27.71 -15.54 -21.59
N MET A 1122 -28.63 -14.96 -22.36
CA MET A 1122 -29.66 -14.04 -21.85
C MET A 1122 -30.98 -14.73 -21.46
N ASN A 1123 -31.11 -16.05 -21.68
CA ASN A 1123 -32.36 -16.76 -21.39
C ASN A 1123 -32.82 -16.58 -19.94
N GLY A 1124 -34.10 -16.24 -19.73
CA GLY A 1124 -34.68 -16.01 -18.41
C GLY A 1124 -34.34 -14.64 -17.79
N HIS A 1125 -33.56 -13.78 -18.45
CA HIS A 1125 -33.39 -12.40 -17.99
C HIS A 1125 -34.66 -11.57 -18.24
N PRO A 1126 -34.98 -10.59 -17.36
CA PRO A 1126 -36.18 -9.76 -17.49
C PRO A 1126 -36.17 -8.85 -18.73
N VAL A 1127 -37.35 -8.59 -19.26
CA VAL A 1127 -37.62 -7.60 -20.30
C VAL A 1127 -38.41 -6.46 -19.69
N GLY A 1128 -37.87 -5.24 -19.75
CA GLY A 1128 -38.49 -4.05 -19.17
C GLY A 1128 -38.86 -2.99 -20.21
N LEU A 1129 -40.03 -2.40 -20.04
CA LEU A 1129 -40.52 -1.25 -20.80
C LEU A 1129 -40.68 -0.04 -19.87
N GLN A 1130 -40.95 1.14 -20.44
CA GLN A 1130 -41.26 2.32 -19.65
C GLN A 1130 -42.50 3.05 -20.17
N ILE A 1131 -43.27 3.59 -19.23
CA ILE A 1131 -44.38 4.51 -19.46
C ILE A 1131 -43.86 5.92 -19.24
N VAL A 1132 -44.15 6.84 -20.15
CA VAL A 1132 -43.73 8.24 -20.05
C VAL A 1132 -44.96 9.15 -20.07
N GLY A 1133 -45.01 10.08 -19.13
CA GLY A 1133 -45.96 11.19 -19.08
C GLY A 1133 -45.22 12.52 -19.14
N ARG A 1134 -45.95 13.64 -19.23
CA ARG A 1134 -45.31 14.95 -19.29
C ARG A 1134 -44.77 15.35 -17.91
N ARG A 1135 -44.19 16.55 -17.84
CA ARG A 1135 -43.77 17.14 -16.58
C ARG A 1135 -44.96 17.26 -15.61
N PHE A 1136 -44.79 16.79 -14.38
CA PHE A 1136 -45.82 16.72 -13.35
C PHE A 1136 -47.05 15.85 -13.69
N ASP A 1137 -46.86 14.75 -14.43
CA ASP A 1137 -47.90 13.75 -14.71
C ASP A 1137 -47.72 12.49 -13.83
N GLU A 1138 -47.12 12.59 -12.63
CA GLU A 1138 -46.83 11.43 -11.77
C GLU A 1138 -48.05 10.55 -11.49
N GLU A 1139 -49.14 11.15 -11.03
CA GLU A 1139 -50.39 10.46 -10.74
C GLU A 1139 -50.99 9.83 -12.00
N LYS A 1140 -50.87 10.49 -13.15
CA LYS A 1140 -51.37 9.97 -14.43
C LYS A 1140 -50.55 8.77 -14.90
N VAL A 1141 -49.23 8.83 -14.80
CA VAL A 1141 -48.34 7.73 -15.19
C VAL A 1141 -48.58 6.51 -14.30
N LEU A 1142 -48.69 6.70 -12.99
CA LEU A 1142 -48.97 5.60 -12.05
C LEU A 1142 -50.38 5.02 -12.25
N GLY A 1143 -51.38 5.87 -12.52
CA GLY A 1143 -52.73 5.41 -12.83
C GLY A 1143 -52.80 4.64 -14.16
N ALA A 1144 -52.12 5.13 -15.21
CA ALA A 1144 -52.03 4.42 -16.49
C ALA A 1144 -51.27 3.09 -16.36
N ALA A 1145 -50.21 3.06 -15.54
CA ALA A 1145 -49.50 1.83 -15.23
C ALA A 1145 -50.40 0.79 -14.57
N LYS A 1146 -51.35 1.22 -13.71
CA LYS A 1146 -52.31 0.33 -13.09
C LYS A 1146 -53.22 -0.33 -14.13
N VAL A 1147 -53.73 0.45 -15.08
CA VAL A 1147 -54.51 -0.07 -16.22
C VAL A 1147 -53.70 -1.08 -17.03
N ILE A 1148 -52.44 -0.75 -17.34
CA ILE A 1148 -51.56 -1.62 -18.13
C ILE A 1148 -51.27 -2.93 -17.37
N GLU A 1149 -51.02 -2.88 -16.06
CA GLU A 1149 -50.82 -4.06 -15.20
C GLU A 1149 -52.05 -4.98 -15.21
N GLU A 1150 -53.26 -4.42 -15.13
CA GLU A 1150 -54.51 -5.18 -15.19
C GLU A 1150 -54.71 -5.85 -16.55
N VAL A 1151 -54.38 -5.16 -17.64
CA VAL A 1151 -54.42 -5.74 -18.99
C VAL A 1151 -53.43 -6.90 -19.12
N MET A 1152 -52.20 -6.74 -18.60
CA MET A 1152 -51.19 -7.83 -18.62
C MET A 1152 -51.60 -9.05 -17.79
N LYS A 1153 -52.35 -8.86 -16.71
CA LYS A 1153 -52.86 -9.96 -15.87
C LYS A 1153 -54.05 -10.69 -16.52
N LYS A 1154 -54.86 -9.98 -17.31
CA LYS A 1154 -56.10 -10.50 -17.91
C LYS A 1154 -55.89 -11.27 -19.22
N TYR A 1155 -54.91 -10.87 -20.02
CA TYR A 1155 -54.58 -11.43 -21.35
C TYR A 1155 -53.15 -11.92 -21.38
#